data_AF-A0AAD3DDN3-F1
#
_entry.id   AF-A0AAD3DDN3-F1
#
_cell.length_a   1.000
_cell.length_b   1.000
_cell.length_c   1.000
_cell.angle_alpha   90.00
_cell.angle_beta   90.00
_cell.angle_gamma   90.00
#
_symmetry.space_group_name_H-M   'P 1'
#
loop_
_entity.id
_entity.type
_entity.pdbx_description
1 polymer ?
#
loop_
_entity_poly.entity_id
_entity_poly.type
_entity_poly.pdbx_seq_one_letter_code
_entity_poly.pdbx_strand_id
1 'polypeptide(L)'
;MTADKKFEHNFNQHSQYSEDTIKQFESTFGRGYMSAGGHETSLETAKLLAPVLARPSPTMLEVGCGIGGASFFFATEYGAKVHGVDINDVGIQMAKRDMEANPLSNGECKFETLDVTSDDCHFEEGTFDIIYSRDVILHLDHEAKLKLFAKFKTWLKPGGMICICDYCLGPKSAEGVTPEFQKYLDTRGYHLLTPANYAKTFVDVGFEAESVEAKDCALWYCEISRKEIDRILAPGAARDAFLAKKSDEDVEKLEKVYLDKINMTLRGDRSYVMVTATKSEGKNFEHNFNQHSQYSEDTIKQFESTFGRGYMSAGGHETSLETAKLLAPVLARPSPTMLEVGCGIGGASFFFATEYGAKVHGVDINDVGIQMAKRDLEANPLSNGECKFETLDVTSDDCHFEEGTFDIIYSRDVILHLDHEAKLKLFTKFKTWLKPGGMICICDYCLGPKSAEGVTPGFQKYLDTRGYHLLTPANYAKTFVDVGFEAESVEAKDCALWYCEISRKEIDRILAPGAARDAFLANKSDEDVEKLEKVYLDKINMTLRGDRSYVMVTATKTQNLFTKRKEVCDAYKTVSEKNFIMSCDGNVSCRVDENSFLITPSGVVIEELEPSKIAHCDNNGIAFPGEYKPSSEFALHASIYKARPDVNAIVHIHSVYACALACCRLPLPPAHYAVCELLGPFDFSSPEGGSTAKKMPSIEDAVVRCAPYHTYGSKALAEVTSNGLGNNHAVLMANHGAIVVGVDMDYAMYNAERLERECEIYWRTLQMQMVGPPKPLTMQEINDLHKADETYGQEHPQEVSDEVTASLHTDSSES
;
A
#
# COMPACT_ATOMS: atom_id res chain seq x y z
N MET A 1 34.31 -32.56 -6.75
CA MET A 1 35.47 -31.92 -6.10
C MET A 1 35.97 -30.81 -7.00
N THR A 2 35.53 -29.57 -6.76
CA THR A 2 36.28 -28.37 -7.13
C THR A 2 35.87 -27.32 -6.11
N ALA A 3 36.88 -26.87 -5.37
CA ALA A 3 36.80 -26.20 -4.10
C ALA A 3 36.27 -24.77 -4.18
N ASP A 4 35.70 -24.36 -3.04
CA ASP A 4 35.33 -23.02 -2.63
C ASP A 4 36.34 -21.95 -3.11
N LYS A 5 35.86 -21.04 -3.95
CA LYS A 5 36.48 -19.72 -4.09
C LYS A 5 35.92 -18.84 -2.98
N LYS A 6 36.53 -18.90 -1.80
CA LYS A 6 36.44 -17.81 -0.82
C LYS A 6 36.94 -16.53 -1.50
N PHE A 7 36.17 -15.46 -1.39
CA PHE A 7 36.55 -14.11 -1.76
C PHE A 7 37.76 -13.68 -0.92
N GLU A 8 38.98 -13.94 -1.39
CA GLU A 8 40.19 -13.25 -0.91
C GLU A 8 40.27 -11.89 -1.58
N HIS A 9 39.65 -10.87 -0.98
CA HIS A 9 39.97 -9.50 -1.35
C HIS A 9 41.36 -9.18 -0.76
N ASN A 10 42.40 -9.33 -1.59
CA ASN A 10 43.76 -8.86 -1.33
C ASN A 10 43.77 -7.32 -1.22
N PHE A 11 43.29 -6.78 -0.10
CA PHE A 11 43.68 -5.46 0.36
C PHE A 11 45.10 -5.59 0.94
N ASN A 12 46.03 -4.72 0.56
CA ASN A 12 47.43 -4.76 0.97
C ASN A 12 47.58 -4.29 2.45
N GLN A 13 46.88 -4.95 3.38
CA GLN A 13 46.72 -4.56 4.78
C GLN A 13 48.06 -4.50 5.52
N HIS A 14 49.01 -5.37 5.15
CA HIS A 14 50.30 -5.46 5.84
C HIS A 14 51.24 -4.28 5.57
N SER A 15 51.08 -3.51 4.48
CA SER A 15 51.95 -2.35 4.21
C SER A 15 51.36 -1.00 4.66
N GLN A 16 50.04 -0.83 4.63
CA GLN A 16 49.41 0.48 4.86
C GLN A 16 49.11 0.76 6.34
N TYR A 17 48.88 -0.27 7.16
CA TYR A 17 48.52 -0.11 8.58
C TYR A 17 49.40 -0.95 9.51
N SER A 18 50.71 -0.88 9.29
CA SER A 18 51.70 -1.37 10.27
C SER A 18 51.70 -0.51 11.52
N GLU A 19 52.23 -1.03 12.64
CA GLU A 19 52.30 -0.30 13.91
C GLU A 19 53.02 1.06 13.78
N ASP A 20 54.06 1.15 12.95
CA ASP A 20 54.78 2.40 12.70
C ASP A 20 53.96 3.42 11.92
N THR A 21 53.12 2.97 10.98
CA THR A 21 52.23 3.84 10.21
C THR A 21 51.04 4.28 11.06
N ILE A 22 50.51 3.40 11.91
CA ILE A 22 49.46 3.72 12.88
C ILE A 22 49.93 4.82 13.85
N LYS A 23 51.15 4.68 14.41
CA LYS A 23 51.75 5.72 15.26
C LYS A 23 51.95 7.05 14.54
N GLN A 24 52.19 7.03 13.22
CA GLN A 24 52.25 8.25 12.41
C GLN A 24 50.87 8.92 12.30
N PHE A 25 49.81 8.15 12.08
CA PHE A 25 48.44 8.69 12.10
C PHE A 25 48.08 9.28 13.46
N GLU A 26 48.39 8.58 14.55
CA GLU A 26 48.17 9.06 15.92
C GLU A 26 48.89 10.39 16.19
N SER A 27 50.13 10.55 15.70
CA SER A 27 50.85 11.84 15.83
C SER A 27 50.20 13.00 15.08
N THR A 28 49.40 12.70 14.05
CA THR A 28 48.73 13.69 13.21
C THR A 28 47.34 14.03 13.74
N PHE A 29 46.56 13.00 14.10
CA PHE A 29 45.15 13.14 14.48
C PHE A 29 44.93 13.22 16.00
N GLY A 30 45.95 12.93 16.79
CA GLY A 30 45.91 12.90 18.25
C GLY A 30 45.90 11.47 18.80
N ARG A 31 46.24 11.35 20.10
CA ARG A 31 46.32 10.07 20.82
C ARG A 31 45.05 9.24 20.63
N GLY A 32 45.19 7.98 20.24
CA GLY A 32 44.10 7.04 20.01
C GLY A 32 43.40 7.15 18.66
N TYR A 33 43.74 8.12 17.80
CA TYR A 33 43.01 8.37 16.55
C TYR A 33 43.84 8.13 15.29
N MET A 34 43.20 7.57 14.27
CA MET A 34 43.81 7.27 12.97
C MET A 34 43.17 8.01 11.79
N SER A 35 42.18 8.87 12.07
CA SER A 35 41.29 9.49 11.08
C SER A 35 41.12 11.00 11.31
N ALA A 36 40.70 11.69 10.24
CA ALA A 36 40.72 13.15 10.17
C ALA A 36 39.73 13.79 11.15
N GLY A 37 40.25 14.61 12.06
CA GLY A 37 39.56 15.37 13.10
C GLY A 37 39.71 14.80 14.51
N GLY A 38 40.31 13.61 14.66
CA GLY A 38 40.55 12.97 15.95
C GLY A 38 39.37 13.05 16.91
N HIS A 39 39.63 13.60 18.10
CA HIS A 39 38.66 13.84 19.16
C HIS A 39 37.54 14.83 18.80
N GLU A 40 37.81 15.85 17.98
CA GLU A 40 36.79 16.84 17.58
C GLU A 40 35.66 16.17 16.77
N THR A 41 35.98 15.19 15.91
CA THR A 41 34.95 14.41 15.20
C THR A 41 34.14 13.53 16.14
N SER A 42 34.78 12.94 17.17
CA SER A 42 34.05 12.20 18.21
C SER A 42 33.08 13.09 18.96
N LEU A 43 33.45 14.35 19.24
CA LEU A 43 32.54 15.34 19.83
C LEU A 43 31.36 15.69 18.91
N GLU A 44 31.60 15.93 17.62
CA GLU A 44 30.50 16.24 16.68
C GLU A 44 29.56 15.06 16.48
N THR A 45 30.09 13.84 16.35
CA THR A 45 29.28 12.62 16.22
C THR A 45 28.51 12.31 17.50
N ALA A 46 29.06 12.60 18.68
CA ALA A 46 28.33 12.49 19.93
C ALA A 46 27.13 13.45 20.01
N LYS A 47 27.20 14.65 19.42
CA LYS A 47 26.04 15.55 19.34
C LYS A 47 24.92 14.96 18.49
N LEU A 48 25.27 14.29 17.38
CA LEU A 48 24.30 13.62 16.51
C LEU A 48 23.68 12.40 17.20
N LEU A 49 24.47 11.68 17.99
CA LEU A 49 24.05 10.48 18.73
C LEU A 49 23.47 10.80 20.12
N ALA A 50 23.36 12.07 20.50
CA ALA A 50 22.93 12.51 21.82
C ALA A 50 21.62 11.87 22.31
N PRO A 51 20.58 11.65 21.47
CA PRO A 51 19.33 11.02 21.91
C PRO A 51 19.52 9.60 22.48
N VAL A 52 20.45 8.83 21.91
CA VAL A 52 20.72 7.44 22.33
C VAL A 52 21.82 7.39 23.39
N LEU A 53 22.82 8.28 23.30
CA LEU A 53 23.90 8.37 24.30
C LEU A 53 23.42 8.80 25.68
N ALA A 54 22.25 9.46 25.77
CA ALA A 54 21.63 9.81 27.05
C ALA A 54 21.04 8.60 27.80
N ARG A 55 20.90 7.44 27.15
CA ARG A 55 20.38 6.22 27.78
C ARG A 55 21.38 5.68 28.82
N PRO A 56 20.93 4.96 29.86
CA PRO A 56 21.83 4.29 30.79
C PRO A 56 22.65 3.20 30.07
N SER A 57 23.97 3.38 30.01
CA SER A 57 24.93 2.40 29.47
C SER A 57 24.59 1.88 28.06
N PRO A 58 24.54 2.76 27.04
CA PRO A 58 24.15 2.37 25.69
C PRO A 58 25.14 1.37 25.10
N THR A 59 24.63 0.35 24.41
CA THR A 59 25.46 -0.63 23.70
C THR A 59 25.84 -0.11 22.32
N MET A 60 27.12 -0.18 21.97
CA MET A 60 27.64 0.38 20.72
C MET A 60 28.51 -0.64 19.98
N LEU A 61 28.27 -0.81 18.68
CA LEU A 61 29.19 -1.45 17.76
C LEU A 61 29.99 -0.38 17.02
N GLU A 62 31.31 -0.40 17.14
CA GLU A 62 32.19 0.47 16.35
C GLU A 62 32.89 -0.34 15.26
N VAL A 63 32.58 -0.04 14.00
CA VAL A 63 33.12 -0.72 12.82
C VAL A 63 34.32 0.02 12.26
N GLY A 64 35.47 -0.66 12.28
CA GLY A 64 36.79 -0.11 11.95
C GLY A 64 37.35 0.76 13.07
N CYS A 65 37.35 0.23 14.30
CA CYS A 65 37.75 0.99 15.49
C CYS A 65 39.25 1.33 15.55
N GLY A 66 40.09 0.72 14.72
CA GLY A 66 41.53 0.92 14.71
C GLY A 66 42.16 0.66 16.09
N ILE A 67 42.78 1.70 16.67
CA ILE A 67 43.41 1.65 18.01
C ILE A 67 42.48 2.09 19.15
N GLY A 68 41.19 2.30 18.89
CA GLY A 68 40.15 2.42 19.91
C GLY A 68 39.88 3.83 20.46
N GLY A 69 40.42 4.90 19.88
CA GLY A 69 40.24 6.25 20.43
C GLY A 69 38.78 6.71 20.57
N ALA A 70 37.94 6.46 19.56
CA ALA A 70 36.51 6.75 19.67
C ALA A 70 35.80 5.78 20.63
N SER A 71 36.19 4.50 20.66
CA SER A 71 35.66 3.52 21.61
C SER A 71 35.88 3.96 23.05
N PHE A 72 37.11 4.34 23.39
CA PHE A 72 37.47 4.83 24.71
C PHE A 72 36.76 6.14 25.07
N PHE A 73 36.59 7.04 24.11
CA PHE A 73 35.83 8.27 24.29
C PHE A 73 34.37 7.99 24.64
N PHE A 74 33.65 7.17 23.86
CA PHE A 74 32.25 6.89 24.13
C PHE A 74 32.05 6.11 25.44
N ALA A 75 32.95 5.18 25.77
CA ALA A 75 32.91 4.48 27.05
C ALA A 75 33.14 5.44 28.23
N THR A 76 34.19 6.26 28.17
CA THR A 76 34.58 7.15 29.28
C THR A 76 33.58 8.28 29.51
N GLU A 77 33.17 8.97 28.44
CA GLU A 77 32.33 10.17 28.56
C GLU A 77 30.85 9.84 28.73
N TYR A 78 30.36 8.76 28.10
CA TYR A 78 28.93 8.43 28.05
C TYR A 78 28.57 7.10 28.74
N GLY A 79 29.55 6.39 29.32
CA GLY A 79 29.31 5.10 29.97
C GLY A 79 28.88 4.00 29.00
N ALA A 80 29.17 4.16 27.70
CA ALA A 80 28.79 3.21 26.67
C ALA A 80 29.52 1.87 26.83
N LYS A 81 28.87 0.79 26.42
CA LYS A 81 29.46 -0.54 26.27
C LYS A 81 29.83 -0.74 24.81
N VAL A 82 31.08 -0.49 24.47
CA VAL A 82 31.56 -0.46 23.08
C VAL A 82 32.19 -1.79 22.70
N HIS A 83 31.67 -2.42 21.65
CA HIS A 83 32.32 -3.51 20.93
C HIS A 83 33.01 -2.90 19.70
N GLY A 84 34.33 -2.67 19.82
CA GLY A 84 35.16 -2.20 18.72
C GLY A 84 35.64 -3.38 17.87
N VAL A 85 35.38 -3.32 16.56
CA VAL A 85 35.81 -4.34 15.61
C VAL A 85 36.63 -3.73 14.49
N ASP A 86 37.66 -4.44 14.05
CA ASP A 86 38.49 -4.03 12.91
C ASP A 86 39.04 -5.28 12.22
N ILE A 87 39.24 -5.24 10.90
CA ILE A 87 39.86 -6.34 10.17
C ILE A 87 41.38 -6.40 10.42
N ASN A 88 41.99 -5.29 10.83
CA ASN A 88 43.41 -5.21 11.13
C ASN A 88 43.73 -5.60 12.58
N ASP A 89 44.30 -6.80 12.76
CA ASP A 89 44.73 -7.29 14.06
C ASP A 89 45.74 -6.36 14.76
N VAL A 90 46.65 -5.70 14.03
CA VAL A 90 47.66 -4.84 14.65
C VAL A 90 47.01 -3.71 15.46
N GLY A 91 45.98 -3.05 14.91
CA GLY A 91 45.24 -1.99 15.58
C GLY A 91 44.51 -2.52 16.83
N ILE A 92 43.84 -3.66 16.70
CA ILE A 92 43.14 -4.33 17.80
C ILE A 92 44.09 -4.71 18.94
N GLN A 93 45.27 -5.24 18.64
CA GLN A 93 46.27 -5.55 19.67
C GLN A 93 46.78 -4.29 20.37
N MET A 94 46.96 -3.18 19.64
CA MET A 94 47.33 -1.90 20.25
C MET A 94 46.22 -1.35 21.16
N ALA A 95 44.95 -1.42 20.73
CA ALA A 95 43.81 -1.01 21.54
C ALA A 95 43.71 -1.83 22.84
N LYS A 96 43.89 -3.15 22.76
CA LYS A 96 43.91 -4.04 23.94
C LYS A 96 45.02 -3.66 24.93
N ARG A 97 46.23 -3.39 24.44
CA ARG A 97 47.36 -2.95 25.29
C ARG A 97 47.09 -1.59 25.94
N ASP A 98 46.50 -0.64 25.21
CA ASP A 98 46.18 0.69 25.77
C ASP A 98 45.08 0.58 26.84
N MET A 99 44.08 -0.28 26.63
CA MET A 99 43.03 -0.58 27.61
C MET A 99 43.58 -1.24 28.89
N GLU A 100 44.55 -2.15 28.76
CA GLU A 100 45.25 -2.77 29.91
C GLU A 100 46.11 -1.75 30.67
N ALA A 101 46.80 -0.88 29.94
CA ALA A 101 47.68 0.14 30.52
C ALA A 101 46.92 1.33 31.11
N ASN A 102 45.73 1.64 30.59
CA ASN A 102 44.90 2.77 30.97
C ASN A 102 43.45 2.30 31.20
N PRO A 103 43.15 1.76 32.39
CA PRO A 103 41.80 1.31 32.72
C PRO A 103 40.76 2.43 32.58
N LEU A 104 39.60 2.11 32.02
CA LEU A 104 38.50 3.04 31.84
C LEU A 104 37.92 3.50 33.18
N SER A 105 37.61 4.79 33.30
CA SER A 105 36.92 5.34 34.48
C SER A 105 35.40 5.14 34.44
N ASN A 106 34.84 4.83 33.27
CA ASN A 106 33.40 4.64 33.02
C ASN A 106 33.21 3.79 31.75
N GLY A 107 32.07 3.12 31.63
CA GLY A 107 31.75 2.28 30.47
C GLY A 107 32.61 1.02 30.35
N GLU A 108 32.50 0.34 29.21
CA GLU A 108 33.23 -0.90 28.91
C GLU A 108 33.67 -0.91 27.45
N CYS A 109 34.85 -1.46 27.16
CA CYS A 109 35.30 -1.72 25.79
C CYS A 109 35.68 -3.19 25.59
N LYS A 110 35.28 -3.77 24.45
CA LYS A 110 35.73 -5.07 23.95
C LYS A 110 36.28 -4.86 22.54
N PHE A 111 37.48 -5.38 22.27
CA PHE A 111 38.11 -5.29 20.95
C PHE A 111 38.30 -6.66 20.29
N GLU A 112 37.94 -6.76 19.01
CA GLU A 112 37.95 -8.01 18.27
C GLU A 112 38.37 -7.81 16.82
N THR A 113 39.18 -8.75 16.30
CA THR A 113 39.52 -8.78 14.88
C THR A 113 38.40 -9.48 14.12
N LEU A 114 37.62 -8.73 13.34
CA LEU A 114 36.41 -9.23 12.71
C LEU A 114 36.12 -8.51 11.39
N ASP A 115 35.76 -9.28 10.37
CA ASP A 115 35.23 -8.76 9.10
C ASP A 115 33.69 -8.77 9.15
N VAL A 116 33.09 -7.61 9.35
CA VAL A 116 31.63 -7.45 9.42
C VAL A 116 30.92 -7.65 8.08
N THR A 117 31.67 -7.64 6.96
CA THR A 117 31.11 -7.85 5.62
C THR A 117 31.00 -9.32 5.26
N SER A 118 31.71 -10.20 5.97
CA SER A 118 31.64 -11.65 5.79
C SER A 118 30.21 -12.14 6.03
N ASP A 119 29.71 -13.03 5.16
CA ASP A 119 28.40 -13.64 5.33
C ASP A 119 28.30 -14.39 6.67
N ASP A 120 29.39 -14.99 7.15
CA ASP A 120 29.48 -15.74 8.42
C ASP A 120 29.42 -14.85 9.68
N CYS A 121 29.58 -13.53 9.54
CA CYS A 121 29.53 -12.60 10.66
C CYS A 121 28.08 -12.27 11.03
N HIS A 122 27.64 -12.71 12.21
CA HIS A 122 26.30 -12.43 12.73
C HIS A 122 26.36 -12.00 14.20
N PHE A 123 25.64 -10.91 14.51
CA PHE A 123 25.23 -10.56 15.86
C PHE A 123 23.74 -10.86 16.03
N GLU A 124 23.30 -11.06 17.27
CA GLU A 124 21.88 -11.22 17.58
C GLU A 124 21.08 -9.98 17.14
N GLU A 125 19.83 -10.18 16.73
CA GLU A 125 18.95 -9.08 16.35
C GLU A 125 18.72 -8.15 17.53
N GLY A 126 18.77 -6.82 17.31
CA GLY A 126 18.54 -5.86 18.38
C GLY A 126 19.62 -5.85 19.47
N THR A 127 20.85 -6.18 19.14
CA THR A 127 21.97 -6.16 20.11
C THR A 127 22.40 -4.74 20.48
N PHE A 128 22.51 -3.84 19.52
CA PHE A 128 23.18 -2.54 19.70
C PHE A 128 22.21 -1.36 19.71
N ASP A 129 22.40 -0.42 20.64
CA ASP A 129 21.74 0.88 20.63
C ASP A 129 22.33 1.80 19.55
N ILE A 130 23.64 1.70 19.33
CA ILE A 130 24.38 2.52 18.37
C ILE A 130 25.26 1.66 17.46
N ILE A 131 25.26 1.93 16.17
CA ILE A 131 26.29 1.44 15.24
C ILE A 131 27.05 2.64 14.69
N TYR A 132 28.36 2.69 14.92
CA TYR A 132 29.22 3.79 14.56
C TYR A 132 30.34 3.34 13.61
N SER A 133 30.63 4.15 12.60
CA SER A 133 31.77 3.93 11.71
C SER A 133 32.35 5.25 11.22
N ARG A 134 33.68 5.30 11.08
CA ARG A 134 34.38 6.48 10.59
C ARG A 134 35.52 6.14 9.64
N ASP A 135 35.47 6.71 8.45
CA ASP A 135 36.47 6.59 7.38
C ASP A 135 36.76 5.13 6.97
N VAL A 136 35.72 4.29 6.95
CA VAL A 136 35.82 2.83 6.76
C VAL A 136 34.90 2.35 5.64
N ILE A 137 33.64 2.79 5.61
CA ILE A 137 32.62 2.28 4.68
C ILE A 137 32.91 2.71 3.23
N LEU A 138 33.69 3.77 3.04
CA LEU A 138 34.21 4.24 1.75
C LEU A 138 35.08 3.22 0.98
N HIS A 139 35.55 2.16 1.65
CA HIS A 139 36.31 1.07 1.03
C HIS A 139 35.44 -0.02 0.39
N LEU A 140 34.14 -0.02 0.68
CA LEU A 140 33.20 -1.03 0.19
C LEU A 140 32.56 -0.56 -1.11
N ASP A 141 32.31 -1.44 -2.07
CA ASP A 141 31.46 -1.06 -3.21
C ASP A 141 29.99 -0.86 -2.80
N HIS A 142 29.14 -0.44 -3.74
CA HIS A 142 27.73 -0.16 -3.43
C HIS A 142 26.94 -1.41 -3.01
N GLU A 143 27.25 -2.59 -3.57
CA GLU A 143 26.57 -3.84 -3.23
C GLU A 143 26.93 -4.29 -1.81
N ALA A 144 28.21 -4.23 -1.46
CA ALA A 144 28.70 -4.51 -0.11
C ALA A 144 28.12 -3.53 0.92
N LYS A 145 27.97 -2.24 0.58
CA LYS A 145 27.29 -1.27 1.44
C LYS A 145 25.83 -1.65 1.72
N LEU A 146 25.05 -2.00 0.69
CA LEU A 146 23.66 -2.43 0.87
C LEU A 146 23.55 -3.66 1.79
N LYS A 147 24.37 -4.68 1.56
CA LYS A 147 24.41 -5.90 2.40
C LYS A 147 24.77 -5.57 3.85
N LEU A 148 25.79 -4.73 4.06
CA LEU A 148 26.23 -4.35 5.39
C LEU A 148 25.19 -3.49 6.11
N PHE A 149 24.53 -2.55 5.43
CA PHE A 149 23.50 -1.70 6.05
C PHE A 149 22.24 -2.50 6.41
N ALA A 150 21.89 -3.53 5.63
CA ALA A 150 20.84 -4.47 6.01
C ALA A 150 21.20 -5.28 7.28
N LYS A 151 22.46 -5.71 7.40
CA LYS A 151 22.98 -6.30 8.65
C LYS A 151 22.91 -5.32 9.81
N PHE A 152 23.36 -4.08 9.62
CA PHE A 152 23.27 -3.04 10.66
C PHE A 152 21.85 -2.82 11.13
N LYS A 153 20.87 -2.74 10.21
CA LYS A 153 19.45 -2.62 10.56
C LYS A 153 18.98 -3.79 11.44
N THR A 154 19.43 -5.01 11.16
CA THR A 154 19.08 -6.19 11.96
C THR A 154 19.69 -6.10 13.36
N TRP A 155 20.98 -5.78 13.45
CA TRP A 155 21.70 -5.73 14.72
C TRP A 155 21.33 -4.54 15.62
N LEU A 156 20.72 -3.50 15.05
CA LEU A 156 20.30 -2.31 15.78
C LEU A 156 18.99 -2.58 16.54
N LYS A 157 18.90 -2.08 17.77
CA LYS A 157 17.66 -2.04 18.55
C LYS A 157 16.64 -1.12 17.89
N PRO A 158 15.35 -1.37 18.10
CA PRO A 158 14.32 -0.39 17.79
C PRO A 158 14.63 0.94 18.51
N GLY A 159 14.54 2.07 17.79
CA GLY A 159 14.92 3.38 18.29
C GLY A 159 16.44 3.59 18.46
N GLY A 160 17.27 2.64 18.02
CA GLY A 160 18.72 2.79 17.95
C GLY A 160 19.17 3.62 16.75
N MET A 161 20.40 4.13 16.79
CA MET A 161 20.94 5.03 15.77
C MET A 161 22.21 4.49 15.12
N ILE A 162 22.32 4.70 13.82
CA ILE A 162 23.54 4.53 13.04
C ILE A 162 24.17 5.90 12.84
N CYS A 163 25.49 6.01 12.93
CA CYS A 163 26.24 7.17 12.47
C CYS A 163 27.46 6.73 11.65
N ILE A 164 27.50 7.13 10.37
CA ILE A 164 28.65 6.89 9.48
C ILE A 164 29.25 8.23 9.09
N CYS A 165 30.56 8.33 9.22
CA CYS A 165 31.35 9.48 8.79
C CYS A 165 32.34 9.02 7.73
N ASP A 166 32.29 9.59 6.53
CA ASP A 166 33.15 9.13 5.43
C ASP A 166 33.51 10.27 4.48
N TYR A 167 34.58 10.07 3.70
CA TYR A 167 34.75 10.81 2.46
C TYR A 167 33.64 10.47 1.47
N CYS A 168 33.12 11.49 0.77
CA CYS A 168 32.05 11.33 -0.18
C CYS A 168 32.34 12.11 -1.47
N LEU A 169 31.55 11.86 -2.52
CA LEU A 169 31.60 12.66 -3.73
C LEU A 169 31.03 14.05 -3.46
N GLY A 170 31.74 15.08 -3.90
CA GLY A 170 31.29 16.47 -3.78
C GLY A 170 30.23 16.84 -4.83
N PRO A 171 29.66 18.05 -4.74
CA PRO A 171 28.55 18.48 -5.61
C PRO A 171 28.89 18.46 -7.11
N LYS A 172 30.16 18.61 -7.48
CA LYS A 172 30.60 18.57 -8.88
C LYS A 172 30.48 17.19 -9.51
N SER A 173 30.36 16.13 -8.71
CA SER A 173 30.15 14.77 -9.23
C SER A 173 28.89 14.63 -10.10
N ALA A 174 27.91 15.52 -9.96
CA ALA A 174 26.75 15.60 -10.86
C ALA A 174 27.14 15.91 -12.32
N GLU A 175 28.28 16.55 -12.54
CA GLU A 175 28.85 16.85 -13.87
C GLU A 175 29.80 15.76 -14.36
N GLY A 176 30.00 14.70 -13.57
CA GLY A 176 30.95 13.62 -13.80
C GLY A 176 32.25 13.76 -13.00
N VAL A 177 32.90 12.62 -12.72
CA VAL A 177 34.20 12.57 -12.02
C VAL A 177 35.31 12.91 -12.99
N THR A 178 36.15 13.89 -12.64
CA THR A 178 37.29 14.29 -13.49
C THR A 178 38.33 13.17 -13.58
N PRO A 179 39.07 13.02 -14.70
CA PRO A 179 40.11 12.00 -14.84
C PRO A 179 41.19 12.05 -13.74
N GLU A 180 41.57 13.26 -13.31
CA GLU A 180 42.53 13.46 -12.23
C GLU A 180 42.00 12.93 -10.89
N PHE A 181 40.72 13.20 -10.59
CA PHE A 181 40.11 12.72 -9.36
C PHE A 181 39.81 11.22 -9.42
N GLN A 182 39.42 10.68 -10.58
CA GLN A 182 39.26 9.24 -10.76
C GLN A 182 40.58 8.50 -10.48
N LYS A 183 41.71 9.01 -10.99
CA LYS A 183 43.04 8.43 -10.70
C LYS A 183 43.36 8.45 -9.19
N TYR A 184 42.94 9.49 -8.48
CA TYR A 184 43.07 9.56 -7.02
C TYR A 184 42.23 8.47 -6.32
N LEU A 185 40.98 8.26 -6.75
CA LEU A 185 40.10 7.21 -6.22
C LEU A 185 40.69 5.81 -6.48
N ASP A 186 41.16 5.55 -7.70
CA ASP A 186 41.75 4.26 -8.08
C ASP A 186 43.01 3.95 -7.26
N THR A 187 43.84 4.96 -7.00
CA THR A 187 45.06 4.81 -6.17
C THR A 187 44.73 4.48 -4.72
N ARG A 188 43.53 4.87 -4.25
CA ARG A 188 43.09 4.67 -2.87
C ARG A 188 42.14 3.48 -2.69
N GLY A 189 41.60 2.94 -3.77
CA GLY A 189 40.55 1.91 -3.73
C GLY A 189 39.26 2.44 -3.08
N TYR A 190 38.89 3.68 -3.37
CA TYR A 190 37.73 4.34 -2.75
C TYR A 190 36.49 4.22 -3.65
N HIS A 191 35.39 3.82 -3.03
CA HIS A 191 34.06 3.71 -3.65
C HIS A 191 33.13 4.73 -2.99
N LEU A 192 33.22 5.98 -3.44
CA LEU A 192 32.52 7.10 -2.82
C LEU A 192 31.08 7.23 -3.34
N LEU A 193 30.16 7.52 -2.43
CA LEU A 193 28.79 7.95 -2.75
C LEU A 193 28.66 9.46 -2.54
N THR A 194 27.63 10.09 -3.10
CA THR A 194 27.22 11.45 -2.68
C THR A 194 26.50 11.36 -1.33
N PRO A 195 26.37 12.46 -0.56
CA PRO A 195 25.54 12.48 0.66
C PRO A 195 24.11 11.98 0.41
N ALA A 196 23.49 12.41 -0.69
CA ALA A 196 22.16 11.95 -1.08
C ALA A 196 22.10 10.43 -1.35
N ASN A 197 23.13 9.86 -1.98
CA ASN A 197 23.19 8.43 -2.23
C ASN A 197 23.46 7.62 -0.95
N TYR A 198 24.20 8.16 0.02
CA TYR A 198 24.29 7.53 1.36
C TYR A 198 22.90 7.45 2.00
N ALA A 199 22.15 8.57 2.01
CA ALA A 199 20.78 8.57 2.54
C ALA A 199 19.89 7.56 1.80
N LYS A 200 19.94 7.57 0.46
CA LYS A 200 19.19 6.62 -0.38
C LYS A 200 19.55 5.16 -0.07
N THR A 201 20.83 4.83 0.15
CA THR A 201 21.26 3.47 0.45
C THR A 201 20.63 2.96 1.76
N PHE A 202 20.49 3.82 2.77
CA PHE A 202 19.77 3.47 4.01
C PHE A 202 18.27 3.26 3.77
N VAL A 203 17.63 4.11 2.95
CA VAL A 203 16.22 3.95 2.58
C VAL A 203 16.00 2.66 1.79
N ASP A 204 16.90 2.32 0.86
CA ASP A 204 16.82 1.10 0.04
C ASP A 204 16.90 -0.18 0.88
N VAL A 205 17.58 -0.16 2.04
CA VAL A 205 17.60 -1.28 3.00
C VAL A 205 16.48 -1.20 4.05
N GLY A 206 15.58 -0.23 3.90
CA GLY A 206 14.32 -0.09 4.62
C GLY A 206 14.36 0.76 5.89
N PHE A 207 15.30 1.69 6.04
CA PHE A 207 15.13 2.80 6.99
C PHE A 207 14.09 3.80 6.47
N GLU A 208 13.30 4.41 7.36
CA GLU A 208 12.33 5.46 6.99
C GLU A 208 13.09 6.70 6.50
N ALA A 209 12.63 7.36 5.43
CA ALA A 209 13.37 8.47 4.81
C ALA A 209 13.59 9.65 5.78
N GLU A 210 12.61 9.92 6.65
CA GLU A 210 12.65 10.97 7.68
C GLU A 210 13.61 10.64 8.81
N SER A 211 13.93 9.35 9.01
CA SER A 211 14.86 8.88 10.03
C SER A 211 16.33 8.99 9.60
N VAL A 212 16.58 9.33 8.33
CA VAL A 212 17.90 9.37 7.71
C VAL A 212 18.30 10.81 7.38
N GLU A 213 19.36 11.29 8.00
CA GLU A 213 19.94 12.61 7.71
C GLU A 213 21.36 12.44 7.21
N ALA A 214 21.63 12.81 5.95
CA ALA A 214 22.98 12.87 5.39
C ALA A 214 23.43 14.32 5.23
N LYS A 215 24.32 14.76 6.12
CA LYS A 215 24.86 16.12 6.12
C LYS A 215 26.15 16.21 5.30
N ASP A 216 26.17 17.13 4.34
CA ASP A 216 27.41 17.55 3.68
C ASP A 216 28.21 18.46 4.63
N CYS A 217 29.40 18.00 5.00
CA CYS A 217 30.30 18.64 5.96
C CYS A 217 31.58 19.19 5.29
N ALA A 218 31.57 19.51 3.99
CA ALA A 218 32.74 20.00 3.25
C ALA A 218 33.51 21.13 3.97
N LEU A 219 32.81 22.20 4.38
CA LEU A 219 33.46 23.37 4.99
C LEU A 219 34.05 23.04 6.37
N TRP A 220 33.30 22.31 7.19
CA TRP A 220 33.77 21.84 8.49
C TRP A 220 35.01 20.94 8.34
N TYR A 221 35.03 20.06 7.33
CA TYR A 221 36.19 19.22 7.02
C TYR A 221 37.40 20.05 6.56
N CYS A 222 37.19 21.11 5.78
CA CYS A 222 38.26 22.03 5.40
C CYS A 222 38.86 22.73 6.62
N GLU A 223 38.02 23.19 7.55
CA GLU A 223 38.45 23.84 8.79
C GLU A 223 39.26 22.89 9.68
N ILE A 224 38.77 21.65 9.88
CA ILE A 224 39.46 20.68 10.74
C ILE A 224 40.79 20.24 10.11
N SER A 225 40.81 20.02 8.80
CA SER A 225 42.03 19.69 8.05
C SER A 225 43.05 20.83 8.15
N ARG A 226 42.60 22.09 8.09
CA ARG A 226 43.47 23.26 8.25
C ARG A 226 44.04 23.33 9.67
N LYS A 227 43.21 23.16 10.71
CA LYS A 227 43.67 23.14 12.11
C LYS A 227 44.68 22.03 12.39
N GLU A 228 44.52 20.86 11.78
CA GLU A 228 45.47 19.76 11.92
C GLU A 228 46.84 20.10 11.35
N ILE A 229 46.89 20.59 10.11
CA ILE A 229 48.17 20.93 9.49
C ILE A 229 48.81 22.14 10.16
N ASP A 230 48.04 23.15 10.55
CA ASP A 230 48.55 24.35 11.23
C ASP A 230 49.18 24.00 12.59
N ARG A 231 48.67 22.97 13.30
CA ARG A 231 49.27 22.46 14.55
C ARG A 231 50.64 21.83 14.33
N ILE A 232 50.89 21.21 13.18
CA ILE A 232 52.19 20.61 12.82
C ILE A 232 53.14 21.66 12.23
N LEU A 233 52.61 22.66 11.53
CA LEU A 233 53.39 23.76 10.96
C LEU A 233 53.87 24.74 12.03
N ALA A 234 53.05 25.05 13.03
CA ALA A 234 53.41 25.95 14.11
C ALA A 234 54.50 25.35 15.03
N PRO A 235 55.45 26.16 15.54
CA PRO A 235 56.40 25.70 16.55
C PRO A 235 55.68 25.21 17.82
N GLY A 236 56.03 24.03 18.32
CA GLY A 236 55.45 23.48 19.55
C GLY A 236 55.49 21.96 19.60
N ALA A 237 54.91 21.41 20.67
CA ALA A 237 55.02 19.98 21.02
C ALA A 237 54.54 19.02 19.91
N ALA A 238 53.53 19.40 19.13
CA ALA A 238 53.04 18.60 18.01
C ALA A 238 54.06 18.54 16.85
N ARG A 239 54.66 19.68 16.49
CA ARG A 239 55.75 19.75 15.51
C ARG A 239 56.99 19.00 16.00
N ASP A 240 57.37 19.20 17.26
CA ASP A 240 58.53 18.53 17.86
C ASP A 240 58.35 17.00 17.87
N ALA A 241 57.16 16.52 18.21
CA ALA A 241 56.82 15.10 18.17
C ALA A 241 56.82 14.53 16.74
N PHE A 242 56.36 15.30 15.75
CA PHE A 242 56.41 14.92 14.34
C PHE A 242 57.86 14.84 13.83
N LEU A 243 58.65 15.89 14.06
CA LEU A 243 60.06 15.97 13.65
C LEU A 243 60.98 14.99 14.39
N ALA A 244 60.59 14.48 15.56
CA ALA A 244 61.35 13.45 16.27
C ALA A 244 61.57 12.16 15.42
N LYS A 245 60.75 11.93 14.39
CA LYS A 245 60.83 10.77 13.50
C LYS A 245 60.83 11.12 12.00
N LYS A 246 60.79 12.41 11.65
CA LYS A 246 60.60 12.92 10.29
C LYS A 246 61.47 14.16 10.03
N SER A 247 61.65 14.49 8.76
CA SER A 247 62.39 15.67 8.33
C SER A 247 61.46 16.86 8.06
N ASP A 248 62.01 18.07 7.96
CA ASP A 248 61.25 19.24 7.50
C ASP A 248 60.67 19.03 6.08
N GLU A 249 61.34 18.25 5.22
CA GLU A 249 60.84 17.87 3.89
C GLU A 249 59.56 17.02 3.99
N ASP A 250 59.41 16.22 5.04
CA ASP A 250 58.19 15.43 5.27
C ASP A 250 57.03 16.30 5.76
N VAL A 251 57.33 17.40 6.46
CA VAL A 251 56.33 18.41 6.85
C VAL A 251 55.79 19.11 5.61
N GLU A 252 56.65 19.52 4.67
CA GLU A 252 56.24 20.14 3.40
C GLU A 252 55.38 19.18 2.56
N LYS A 253 55.76 17.90 2.50
CA LYS A 253 54.96 16.86 1.84
C LYS A 253 53.60 16.68 2.49
N LEU A 254 53.54 16.67 3.82
CA LEU A 254 52.29 16.57 4.56
C LEU A 254 51.39 17.79 4.30
N GLU A 255 51.96 18.99 4.35
CA GLU A 255 51.25 20.23 4.06
C GLU A 255 50.63 20.19 2.66
N LYS A 256 51.42 19.78 1.66
CA LYS A 256 50.91 19.63 0.29
C LYS A 256 49.74 18.65 0.22
N VAL A 257 49.81 17.49 0.89
CA VAL A 257 48.73 16.50 0.92
C VAL A 257 47.45 17.09 1.53
N TYR A 258 47.57 17.87 2.61
CA TYR A 258 46.44 18.54 3.24
C TYR A 258 45.84 19.63 2.36
N LEU A 259 46.68 20.47 1.75
CA LEU A 259 46.26 21.50 0.81
C LEU A 259 45.56 20.90 -0.41
N ASP A 260 46.06 19.80 -0.96
CA ASP A 260 45.43 19.10 -2.07
C ASP A 260 44.03 18.58 -1.69
N LYS A 261 43.87 18.00 -0.48
CA LYS A 261 42.57 17.56 0.04
C LYS A 261 41.59 18.73 0.22
N ILE A 262 42.05 19.84 0.79
CA ILE A 262 41.25 21.05 0.99
C ILE A 262 40.82 21.62 -0.37
N ASN A 263 41.75 21.74 -1.33
CA ASN A 263 41.48 22.25 -2.66
C ASN A 263 40.48 21.36 -3.44
N MET A 264 40.63 20.03 -3.39
CA MET A 264 39.65 19.11 -3.97
C MET A 264 38.26 19.29 -3.36
N THR A 265 38.19 19.55 -2.05
CA THR A 265 36.91 19.77 -1.35
C THR A 265 36.28 21.12 -1.74
N LEU A 266 37.07 22.20 -1.73
CA LEU A 266 36.59 23.54 -2.11
C LEU A 266 36.18 23.65 -3.59
N ARG A 267 36.79 22.85 -4.47
CA ARG A 267 36.38 22.74 -5.88
C ARG A 267 35.13 21.86 -6.09
N GLY A 268 34.66 21.18 -5.05
CA GLY A 268 33.50 20.30 -5.11
C GLY A 268 33.75 18.92 -5.70
N ASP A 269 35.02 18.50 -5.89
CA ASP A 269 35.35 17.15 -6.39
C ASP A 269 35.00 16.09 -5.33
N ARG A 270 35.35 16.37 -4.07
CA ARG A 270 35.05 15.53 -2.90
C ARG A 270 34.31 16.32 -1.83
N SER A 271 33.69 15.63 -0.89
CA SER A 271 33.21 16.19 0.37
C SER A 271 33.47 15.21 1.54
N TYR A 272 32.92 15.53 2.70
CA TYR A 272 32.83 14.70 3.90
C TYR A 272 31.36 14.58 4.29
N VAL A 273 30.85 13.38 4.52
CA VAL A 273 29.47 13.16 4.95
C VAL A 273 29.44 12.74 6.42
N MET A 274 28.49 13.27 7.17
CA MET A 274 28.03 12.68 8.41
C MET A 274 26.58 12.24 8.17
N VAL A 275 26.36 10.93 8.07
CA VAL A 275 25.03 10.37 7.90
C VAL A 275 24.57 9.70 9.19
N THR A 276 23.34 9.98 9.58
CA THR A 276 22.65 9.28 10.66
C THR A 276 21.41 8.59 10.12
N ALA A 277 21.07 7.45 10.72
CA ALA A 277 19.84 6.73 10.44
C ALA A 277 19.30 6.14 11.74
N THR A 278 18.01 6.31 12.01
CA THR A 278 17.37 5.74 13.22
C THR A 278 16.52 4.55 12.84
N LYS A 279 16.74 3.36 13.43
CA LYS A 279 15.84 2.23 13.20
C LYS A 279 14.51 2.57 13.88
N SER A 280 13.43 2.56 13.10
CA SER A 280 12.10 2.75 13.66
C SER A 280 11.85 1.74 14.77
N GLU A 281 11.06 2.12 15.77
CA GLU A 281 10.88 1.29 16.97
C GLU A 281 10.14 -0.04 16.73
N GLY A 282 10.00 -0.49 15.48
CA GLY A 282 9.08 -1.56 15.14
C GLY A 282 7.71 -1.09 15.59
N LYS A 283 7.18 -0.09 14.87
CA LYS A 283 5.84 0.40 15.14
C LYS A 283 4.86 -0.71 14.76
N ASN A 284 4.49 -1.56 15.74
CA ASN A 284 3.06 -1.64 16.05
C ASN A 284 2.57 -0.21 16.01
N PHE A 285 1.53 0.05 15.23
CA PHE A 285 1.07 1.39 14.91
C PHE A 285 0.59 2.15 16.17
N GLU A 286 1.54 2.55 16.99
CA GLU A 286 1.49 3.57 18.00
C GLU A 286 2.45 4.63 17.47
N HIS A 287 2.05 5.28 16.38
CA HIS A 287 2.44 6.68 16.25
C HIS A 287 2.04 7.38 17.56
N ASN A 288 2.74 8.46 17.89
CA ASN A 288 2.37 9.45 18.90
C ASN A 288 0.98 10.09 18.66
N PHE A 289 -0.04 9.32 18.31
CA PHE A 289 -1.39 9.56 18.75
C PHE A 289 -1.30 9.56 20.27
N ASN A 290 -1.53 10.72 20.86
CA ASN A 290 -1.71 10.82 22.29
C ASN A 290 -3.09 10.17 22.61
N GLN A 291 -3.21 8.85 22.41
CA GLN A 291 -4.44 8.08 22.66
C GLN A 291 -4.91 8.34 24.10
N HIS A 292 -3.96 8.53 25.01
CA HIS A 292 -4.23 8.84 26.41
C HIS A 292 -4.59 10.30 26.73
N SER A 293 -4.43 11.27 25.81
CA SER A 293 -4.83 12.68 26.08
C SER A 293 -5.91 13.24 25.15
N GLN A 294 -5.93 12.90 23.86
CA GLN A 294 -6.88 13.48 22.90
C GLN A 294 -8.16 12.66 22.75
N TYR A 295 -8.12 11.33 22.95
CA TYR A 295 -9.28 10.46 22.71
C TYR A 295 -9.50 9.45 23.84
N SER A 296 -9.34 9.91 25.09
CA SER A 296 -9.87 9.21 26.26
C SER A 296 -11.40 9.11 26.21
N GLU A 297 -12.01 8.18 26.93
CA GLU A 297 -13.48 8.04 26.98
C GLU A 297 -14.19 9.36 27.36
N ASP A 298 -13.62 10.12 28.30
CA ASP A 298 -14.17 11.42 28.71
C ASP A 298 -14.04 12.47 27.59
N THR A 299 -12.95 12.45 26.84
CA THR A 299 -12.76 13.36 25.69
C THR A 299 -13.69 12.97 24.53
N ILE A 300 -13.89 11.68 24.28
CA ILE A 300 -14.82 11.17 23.27
C ILE A 300 -16.25 11.63 23.59
N LYS A 301 -16.70 11.47 24.84
CA LYS A 301 -18.02 11.97 25.29
C LYS A 301 -18.15 13.48 25.13
N GLN A 302 -17.06 14.23 25.31
CA GLN A 302 -17.05 15.68 25.05
C GLN A 302 -17.25 15.98 23.56
N PHE A 303 -16.55 15.26 22.67
CA PHE A 303 -16.76 15.40 21.23
C PHE A 303 -18.20 15.05 20.83
N GLU A 304 -18.74 13.95 21.35
CA GLU A 304 -20.12 13.55 21.09
C GLU A 304 -21.14 14.62 21.54
N SER A 305 -20.94 15.23 22.71
CA SER A 305 -21.80 16.34 23.17
C SER A 305 -21.73 17.57 22.26
N THR A 306 -20.62 17.74 21.55
CA THR A 306 -20.38 18.89 20.67
C THR A 306 -20.93 18.65 19.26
N PHE A 307 -20.58 17.51 18.66
CA PHE A 307 -20.90 17.18 17.26
C PHE A 307 -22.25 16.47 17.10
N GLY A 308 -22.74 15.82 18.15
CA GLY A 308 -23.99 15.07 18.18
C GLY A 308 -23.76 13.58 18.50
N ARG A 309 -24.82 12.90 18.96
CA ARG A 309 -24.80 11.49 19.35
C ARG A 309 -24.16 10.61 18.27
N GLY A 310 -23.19 9.79 18.65
CA GLY A 310 -22.45 8.89 17.77
C GLY A 310 -21.33 9.53 16.93
N TYR A 311 -21.11 10.85 17.02
CA TYR A 311 -20.15 11.55 16.16
C TYR A 311 -19.03 12.24 16.93
N MET A 312 -17.82 12.19 16.36
CA MET A 312 -16.62 12.82 16.91
C MET A 312 -16.00 13.89 15.99
N SER A 313 -16.65 14.18 14.87
CA SER A 313 -16.11 15.01 13.78
C SER A 313 -17.13 16.04 13.26
N ALA A 314 -16.61 17.09 12.62
CA ALA A 314 -17.32 18.33 12.34
C ALA A 314 -18.49 18.13 11.37
N GLY A 315 -19.68 18.49 11.82
CA GLY A 315 -20.96 18.41 11.12
C GLY A 315 -21.81 17.21 11.50
N GLY A 316 -21.31 16.30 12.33
CA GLY A 316 -22.00 15.07 12.74
C GLY A 316 -22.82 14.42 11.62
N HIS A 317 -24.11 14.22 11.90
CA HIS A 317 -25.07 13.64 10.96
C HIS A 317 -25.24 14.42 9.64
N GLU A 318 -25.15 15.75 9.64
CA GLU A 318 -25.30 16.54 8.40
C GLU A 318 -24.20 16.20 7.37
N THR A 319 -22.98 15.84 7.82
CA THR A 319 -21.93 15.40 6.87
C THR A 319 -22.17 13.99 6.35
N SER A 320 -22.71 13.10 7.17
CA SER A 320 -23.15 11.77 6.69
C SER A 320 -24.21 11.92 5.60
N LEU A 321 -25.14 12.87 5.74
CA LEU A 321 -26.13 13.20 4.69
C LEU A 321 -25.49 13.72 3.40
N GLU A 322 -24.52 14.65 3.49
CA GLU A 322 -23.85 15.17 2.29
C GLU A 322 -23.00 14.10 1.59
N THR A 323 -22.27 13.29 2.35
CA THR A 323 -21.46 12.19 1.80
C THR A 323 -22.31 11.07 1.20
N ALA A 324 -23.49 10.80 1.77
CA ALA A 324 -24.44 9.87 1.16
C ALA A 324 -24.94 10.32 -0.22
N LYS A 325 -25.09 11.64 -0.46
CA LYS A 325 -25.43 12.16 -1.79
C LYS A 325 -24.32 11.89 -2.80
N LEU A 326 -23.06 12.02 -2.39
CA LEU A 326 -21.89 11.75 -3.23
C LEU A 326 -21.76 10.24 -3.53
N LEU A 327 -22.09 9.39 -2.55
CA LEU A 327 -22.05 7.93 -2.65
C LEU A 327 -23.32 7.30 -3.23
N ALA A 328 -24.32 8.10 -3.59
CA ALA A 328 -25.63 7.64 -4.06
C ALA A 328 -25.59 6.57 -5.17
N PRO A 329 -24.68 6.64 -6.17
CA PRO A 329 -24.60 5.60 -7.22
C PRO A 329 -24.29 4.20 -6.71
N VAL A 330 -23.54 4.09 -5.59
CA VAL A 330 -23.18 2.79 -4.99
C VAL A 330 -24.12 2.43 -3.85
N LEU A 331 -24.60 3.40 -3.08
CA LEU A 331 -25.56 3.17 -1.99
C LEU A 331 -26.93 2.69 -2.47
N ALA A 332 -27.28 2.90 -3.75
CA ALA A 332 -28.50 2.37 -4.35
C ALA A 332 -28.45 0.85 -4.61
N ARG A 333 -27.27 0.22 -4.51
CA ARG A 333 -27.11 -1.23 -4.72
C ARG A 333 -27.74 -2.00 -3.55
N PRO A 334 -28.20 -3.25 -3.76
CA PRO A 334 -28.62 -4.11 -2.66
C PRO A 334 -27.46 -4.40 -1.71
N SER A 335 -27.61 -4.01 -0.43
CA SER A 335 -26.68 -4.31 0.66
C SER A 335 -25.20 -4.04 0.34
N PRO A 336 -24.82 -2.78 0.05
CA PRO A 336 -23.46 -2.45 -0.35
C PRO A 336 -22.47 -2.71 0.80
N THR A 337 -21.31 -3.28 0.47
CA THR A 337 -20.24 -3.50 1.45
C THR A 337 -19.39 -2.25 1.62
N MET A 338 -19.13 -1.83 2.86
CA MET A 338 -18.42 -0.59 3.17
C MET A 338 -17.30 -0.83 4.18
N LEU A 339 -16.10 -0.34 3.88
CA LEU A 339 -15.03 -0.17 4.87
C LEU A 339 -15.06 1.28 5.35
N GLU A 340 -15.21 1.50 6.65
CA GLU A 340 -15.09 2.83 7.25
C GLU A 340 -13.78 2.93 8.05
N VAL A 341 -12.86 3.78 7.59
CA VAL A 341 -11.55 3.98 8.19
C VAL A 341 -11.56 5.15 9.16
N GLY A 342 -11.30 4.84 10.43
CA GLY A 342 -11.40 5.73 11.57
C GLY A 342 -12.85 5.97 11.98
N CYS A 343 -13.59 4.89 12.24
CA CYS A 343 -15.03 4.95 12.53
C CYS A 343 -15.36 5.55 13.90
N GLY A 344 -14.37 5.72 14.79
CA GLY A 344 -14.57 6.23 16.15
C GLY A 344 -15.61 5.42 16.92
N ILE A 345 -16.69 6.09 17.35
CA ILE A 345 -17.81 5.47 18.07
C ILE A 345 -18.98 5.00 17.17
N GLY A 346 -18.80 4.99 15.84
CA GLY A 346 -19.67 4.28 14.91
C GLY A 346 -20.89 5.04 14.35
N GLY A 347 -21.05 6.34 14.63
CA GLY A 347 -22.26 7.08 14.20
C GLY A 347 -22.52 7.09 12.69
N ALA A 348 -21.47 7.25 11.87
CA ALA A 348 -21.61 7.14 10.41
C ALA A 348 -21.84 5.69 9.97
N SER A 349 -21.20 4.72 10.61
CA SER A 349 -21.42 3.29 10.35
C SER A 349 -22.89 2.91 10.55
N PHE A 350 -23.46 3.30 11.69
CA PHE A 350 -24.87 3.06 12.02
C PHE A 350 -25.82 3.76 11.04
N PHE A 351 -25.49 4.98 10.64
CA PHE A 351 -26.26 5.72 9.65
C PHE A 351 -26.31 4.99 8.30
N PHE A 352 -25.15 4.59 7.75
CA PHE A 352 -25.11 3.91 6.46
C PHE A 352 -25.78 2.53 6.50
N ALA A 353 -25.61 1.78 7.59
CA ALA A 353 -26.30 0.50 7.77
C ALA A 353 -27.82 0.68 7.85
N THR A 354 -28.30 1.58 8.71
CA THR A 354 -29.74 1.78 8.95
C THR A 354 -30.46 2.35 7.73
N GLU A 355 -29.94 3.42 7.15
CA GLU A 355 -30.63 4.17 6.08
C GLU A 355 -30.50 3.50 4.71
N TYR A 356 -29.37 2.82 4.45
CA TYR A 356 -29.04 2.28 3.12
C TYR A 356 -28.86 0.76 3.10
N GLY A 357 -29.03 0.07 4.23
CA GLY A 357 -28.85 -1.38 4.31
C GLY A 357 -27.41 -1.83 4.10
N ALA A 358 -26.44 -0.93 4.27
CA ALA A 358 -25.03 -1.23 4.05
C ALA A 358 -24.49 -2.24 5.07
N LYS A 359 -23.52 -3.05 4.63
CA LYS A 359 -22.72 -3.92 5.50
C LYS A 359 -21.41 -3.20 5.80
N VAL A 360 -21.34 -2.55 6.95
CA VAL A 360 -20.23 -1.67 7.33
C VAL A 360 -19.22 -2.40 8.20
N HIS A 361 -17.98 -2.45 7.77
CA HIS A 361 -16.82 -2.81 8.59
C HIS A 361 -16.16 -1.51 9.04
N GLY A 362 -16.46 -1.09 10.27
CA GLY A 362 -15.85 0.07 10.90
C GLY A 362 -14.54 -0.31 11.58
N VAL A 363 -13.46 0.36 11.23
CA VAL A 363 -12.14 0.13 11.81
C VAL A 363 -11.58 1.42 12.40
N ASP A 364 -10.91 1.32 13.54
CA ASP A 364 -10.22 2.44 14.17
C ASP A 364 -9.01 1.93 14.94
N ILE A 365 -7.98 2.75 15.05
CA ILE A 365 -6.80 2.44 15.87
C ILE A 365 -7.08 2.61 17.37
N ASN A 366 -8.09 3.42 17.72
CA ASN A 366 -8.48 3.67 19.10
C ASN A 366 -9.47 2.61 19.60
N ASP A 367 -8.95 1.70 20.42
CA ASP A 367 -9.76 0.65 21.03
C ASP A 367 -10.92 1.19 21.88
N VAL A 368 -10.75 2.31 22.60
CA VAL A 368 -11.81 2.88 23.45
C VAL A 368 -13.05 3.24 22.60
N GLY A 369 -12.84 3.88 21.45
CA GLY A 369 -13.92 4.21 20.52
C GLY A 369 -14.62 2.97 19.99
N ILE A 370 -13.85 1.96 19.57
CA ILE A 370 -14.37 0.67 19.09
C ILE A 370 -15.20 -0.04 20.16
N GLN A 371 -14.73 -0.09 21.40
CA GLN A 371 -15.48 -0.71 22.50
C GLN A 371 -16.79 0.05 22.77
N MET A 372 -16.80 1.38 22.66
CA MET A 372 -18.03 2.18 22.78
C MET A 372 -19.00 1.88 21.63
N ALA A 373 -18.52 1.80 20.38
CA ALA A 373 -19.34 1.46 19.22
C ALA A 373 -19.97 0.06 19.37
N LYS A 374 -19.19 -0.94 19.81
CA LYS A 374 -19.68 -2.31 20.08
C LYS A 374 -20.79 -2.31 21.13
N ARG A 375 -20.62 -1.59 22.24
CA ARG A 375 -21.64 -1.47 23.30
C ARG A 375 -22.91 -0.79 22.79
N ASP A 376 -22.79 0.25 21.96
CA ASP A 376 -23.98 0.92 21.40
C ASP A 376 -24.73 0.01 20.42
N LEU A 377 -24.02 -0.77 19.61
CA LEU A 377 -24.62 -1.79 18.71
C LEU A 377 -25.36 -2.89 19.50
N GLU A 378 -24.78 -3.37 20.60
CA GLU A 378 -25.43 -4.35 21.48
C GLU A 378 -26.68 -3.78 22.17
N ALA A 379 -26.60 -2.53 22.64
CA ALA A 379 -27.70 -1.86 23.32
C ALA A 379 -28.82 -1.41 22.36
N ASN A 380 -28.47 -1.08 21.12
CA ASN A 380 -29.36 -0.55 20.10
C ASN A 380 -29.19 -1.33 18.78
N PRO A 381 -29.79 -2.52 18.64
CA PRO A 381 -29.71 -3.32 17.42
C PRO A 381 -30.24 -2.57 16.19
N LEU A 382 -29.56 -2.76 15.07
CA LEU A 382 -29.91 -2.12 13.79
C LEU A 382 -31.25 -2.63 13.24
N SER A 383 -32.04 -1.74 12.66
CA SER A 383 -33.28 -2.10 11.95
C SER A 383 -33.04 -2.57 10.51
N ASN A 384 -31.86 -2.28 9.96
CA ASN A 384 -31.45 -2.60 8.60
C ASN A 384 -29.91 -2.58 8.51
N GLY A 385 -29.34 -3.31 7.54
CA GLY A 385 -27.89 -3.42 7.35
C GLY A 385 -27.17 -4.17 8.47
N GLU A 386 -25.84 -4.12 8.45
CA GLU A 386 -24.96 -4.81 9.40
C GLU A 386 -23.77 -3.91 9.76
N CYS A 387 -23.29 -3.97 11.00
CA CYS A 387 -22.04 -3.32 11.41
C CYS A 387 -21.12 -4.32 12.12
N LYS A 388 -19.84 -4.31 11.74
CA LYS A 388 -18.73 -4.99 12.44
C LYS A 388 -17.70 -3.93 12.83
N PHE A 389 -17.24 -3.95 14.08
CA PHE A 389 -16.22 -3.01 14.58
C PHE A 389 -14.95 -3.73 15.01
N GLU A 390 -13.80 -3.17 14.63
CA GLU A 390 -12.49 -3.77 14.88
C GLU A 390 -11.42 -2.73 15.17
N THR A 391 -10.59 -3.02 16.18
CA THR A 391 -9.41 -2.20 16.48
C THR A 391 -8.32 -2.62 15.49
N LEU A 392 -8.09 -1.81 14.47
CA LEU A 392 -7.21 -2.14 13.35
C LEU A 392 -6.56 -0.87 12.81
N ASP A 393 -5.25 -0.95 12.61
CA ASP A 393 -4.54 0.03 11.81
C ASP A 393 -4.45 -0.43 10.35
N VAL A 394 -5.14 0.29 9.48
CA VAL A 394 -5.19 0.02 8.04
C VAL A 394 -3.92 0.42 7.28
N THR A 395 -3.04 1.19 7.93
CA THR A 395 -1.81 1.64 7.30
C THR A 395 -0.65 0.66 7.48
N SER A 396 -0.67 -0.17 8.52
CA SER A 396 0.25 -1.28 8.78
C SER A 396 0.41 -2.18 7.55
N ASP A 397 1.66 -2.50 7.21
CA ASP A 397 1.98 -3.38 6.08
C ASP A 397 1.33 -4.77 6.21
N ASP A 398 1.06 -5.23 7.43
CA ASP A 398 0.41 -6.52 7.71
C ASP A 398 -1.12 -6.48 7.54
N CYS A 399 -1.73 -5.29 7.45
CA CYS A 399 -3.15 -5.15 7.23
C CYS A 399 -3.50 -5.39 5.76
N HIS A 400 -4.21 -6.50 5.51
CA HIS A 400 -4.69 -6.90 4.20
C HIS A 400 -6.16 -7.29 4.22
N PHE A 401 -6.94 -6.73 3.30
CA PHE A 401 -8.23 -7.24 2.88
C PHE A 401 -8.10 -7.86 1.49
N GLU A 402 -8.99 -8.81 1.15
CA GLU A 402 -9.03 -9.41 -0.18
C GLU A 402 -9.28 -8.35 -1.26
N GLU A 403 -8.72 -8.57 -2.46
CA GLU A 403 -8.94 -7.68 -3.59
C GLU A 403 -10.43 -7.62 -3.96
N GLY A 404 -10.97 -6.42 -4.16
CA GLY A 404 -12.38 -6.28 -4.55
C GLY A 404 -13.39 -6.67 -3.46
N THR A 405 -13.02 -6.52 -2.18
CA THR A 405 -13.94 -6.79 -1.06
C THR A 405 -15.06 -5.76 -0.94
N PHE A 406 -14.74 -4.46 -1.05
CA PHE A 406 -15.64 -3.38 -0.66
C PHE A 406 -16.24 -2.64 -1.86
N ASP A 407 -17.54 -2.35 -1.80
CA ASP A 407 -18.22 -1.44 -2.73
C ASP A 407 -17.87 0.03 -2.41
N ILE A 408 -17.72 0.35 -1.13
CA ILE A 408 -17.40 1.70 -0.64
C ILE A 408 -16.23 1.66 0.33
N ILE A 409 -15.29 2.59 0.19
CA ILE A 409 -14.32 2.91 1.24
C ILE A 409 -14.56 4.35 1.68
N TYR A 410 -14.89 4.52 2.96
CA TYR A 410 -15.26 5.79 3.55
C TYR A 410 -14.27 6.19 4.64
N SER A 411 -13.92 7.47 4.71
CA SER A 411 -13.15 8.01 5.84
C SER A 411 -13.49 9.47 6.09
N ARG A 412 -13.54 9.85 7.37
CA ARG A 412 -13.97 11.19 7.79
C ARG A 412 -13.07 11.75 8.88
N ASP A 413 -12.38 12.85 8.58
CA ASP A 413 -11.52 13.59 9.50
C ASP A 413 -10.44 12.71 10.16
N VAL A 414 -9.86 11.78 9.39
CA VAL A 414 -8.87 10.79 9.86
C VAL A 414 -7.56 10.88 9.05
N ILE A 415 -7.67 11.03 7.74
CA ILE A 415 -6.53 10.97 6.80
C ILE A 415 -5.57 12.16 6.94
N LEU A 416 -5.99 13.25 7.59
CA LEU A 416 -5.14 14.40 7.92
C LEU A 416 -3.96 14.06 8.83
N HIS A 417 -4.04 12.94 9.55
CA HIS A 417 -2.99 12.48 10.45
C HIS A 417 -1.85 11.75 9.74
N LEU A 418 -2.05 11.34 8.50
CA LEU A 418 -1.08 10.58 7.71
C LEU A 418 -0.20 11.55 6.92
N ASP A 419 1.11 11.33 6.82
CA ASP A 419 1.92 12.08 5.86
C ASP A 419 1.58 11.71 4.40
N HIS A 420 2.26 12.34 3.44
CA HIS A 420 2.00 12.10 2.02
C HIS A 420 2.36 10.67 1.57
N GLU A 421 3.41 10.06 2.13
CA GLU A 421 3.82 8.70 1.78
C GLU A 421 2.81 7.68 2.30
N ALA A 422 2.38 7.83 3.56
CA ALA A 422 1.34 7.01 4.17
C ALA A 422 0.01 7.12 3.41
N LYS A 423 -0.36 8.33 2.95
CA LYS A 423 -1.53 8.52 2.06
C LYS A 423 -1.39 7.74 0.75
N LEU A 424 -0.24 7.79 0.08
CA LEU A 424 0.00 7.03 -1.16
C LEU A 424 -0.11 5.52 -0.95
N LYS A 425 0.51 4.99 0.12
CA LYS A 425 0.43 3.57 0.46
C LYS A 425 -1.01 3.15 0.77
N LEU A 426 -1.70 3.92 1.60
CA LEU A 426 -3.08 3.64 1.98
C LEU A 426 -4.03 3.72 0.79
N PHE A 427 -3.90 4.71 -0.11
CA PHE A 427 -4.76 4.82 -1.28
C PHE A 427 -4.48 3.72 -2.31
N THR A 428 -3.24 3.20 -2.37
CA THR A 428 -2.91 2.01 -3.16
C THR A 428 -3.62 0.77 -2.60
N LYS A 429 -3.63 0.61 -1.27
CA LYS A 429 -4.41 -0.44 -0.60
C LYS A 429 -5.91 -0.28 -0.86
N PHE A 430 -6.46 0.92 -0.70
CA PHE A 430 -7.87 1.20 -0.98
C PHE A 430 -8.25 0.82 -2.40
N LYS A 431 -7.44 1.18 -3.39
CA LYS A 431 -7.69 0.78 -4.79
C LYS A 431 -7.74 -0.73 -4.96
N THR A 432 -6.90 -1.48 -4.24
CA THR A 432 -6.89 -2.94 -4.29
C THR A 432 -8.16 -3.51 -3.65
N TRP A 433 -8.50 -3.07 -2.44
CA TRP A 433 -9.66 -3.57 -1.70
C TRP A 433 -11.01 -3.15 -2.30
N LEU A 434 -11.05 -2.12 -3.13
CA LEU A 434 -12.27 -1.64 -3.77
C LEU A 434 -12.67 -2.53 -4.96
N LYS A 435 -13.97 -2.84 -5.06
CA LYS A 435 -14.56 -3.49 -6.23
C LYS A 435 -14.45 -2.60 -7.47
N PRO A 436 -14.34 -3.17 -8.68
CA PRO A 436 -14.53 -2.40 -9.90
C PRO A 436 -15.92 -1.75 -9.91
N GLY A 437 -15.97 -0.44 -10.20
CA GLY A 437 -17.17 0.39 -10.06
C GLY A 437 -17.52 0.78 -8.62
N GLY A 438 -16.68 0.43 -7.64
CA GLY A 438 -16.79 0.91 -6.26
C GLY A 438 -16.26 2.33 -6.10
N MET A 439 -16.63 2.99 -4.99
CA MET A 439 -16.30 4.39 -4.73
C MET A 439 -15.56 4.58 -3.42
N ILE A 440 -14.56 5.46 -3.43
CA ILE A 440 -13.92 6.01 -2.24
C ILE A 440 -14.56 7.37 -1.96
N CYS A 441 -14.85 7.68 -0.70
CA CYS A 441 -15.21 9.03 -0.26
C CYS A 441 -14.41 9.40 1.00
N ILE A 442 -13.59 10.44 0.90
CA ILE A 442 -12.82 10.98 2.01
C ILE A 442 -13.26 12.41 2.28
N CYS A 443 -13.61 12.69 3.53
CA CYS A 443 -13.86 14.03 4.02
C CYS A 443 -12.75 14.41 4.99
N ASP A 444 -12.09 15.54 4.79
CA ASP A 444 -10.91 15.84 5.58
C ASP A 444 -10.57 17.33 5.68
N TYR A 445 -9.74 17.66 6.67
CA TYR A 445 -9.12 18.97 6.75
C TYR A 445 -8.06 19.09 5.63
N CYS A 446 -8.00 20.24 4.98
CA CYS A 446 -7.08 20.46 3.88
C CYS A 446 -6.45 21.86 3.94
N LEU A 447 -5.39 22.07 3.16
CA LEU A 447 -4.79 23.39 3.00
C LEU A 447 -5.72 24.28 2.20
N GLY A 448 -5.93 25.51 2.69
CA GLY A 448 -6.71 26.51 1.96
C GLY A 448 -5.93 27.14 0.81
N PRO A 449 -6.57 27.98 -0.02
CA PRO A 449 -5.98 28.55 -1.23
C PRO A 449 -4.71 29.38 -0.99
N LYS A 450 -4.56 29.96 0.21
CA LYS A 450 -3.38 30.77 0.57
C LYS A 450 -2.10 29.93 0.69
N SER A 451 -2.23 28.61 0.82
CA SER A 451 -1.06 27.71 0.83
C SER A 451 -0.22 27.81 -0.44
N ALA A 452 -0.78 28.27 -1.57
CA ALA A 452 -0.02 28.57 -2.79
C ALA A 452 1.03 29.68 -2.59
N GLU A 453 0.84 30.56 -1.61
CA GLU A 453 1.77 31.63 -1.22
C GLU A 453 2.72 31.20 -0.09
N GLY A 454 2.60 29.95 0.39
CA GLY A 454 3.33 29.40 1.53
C GLY A 454 2.51 29.37 2.82
N VAL A 455 2.87 28.43 3.71
CA VAL A 455 2.23 28.28 5.03
C VAL A 455 2.79 29.33 6.00
N THR A 456 1.90 30.12 6.62
CA THR A 456 2.34 31.15 7.58
C THR A 456 2.92 30.52 8.85
N PRO A 457 3.91 31.13 9.54
CA PRO A 457 4.50 30.56 10.76
C PRO A 457 3.48 30.28 11.87
N GLY A 458 2.46 31.13 12.00
CA GLY A 458 1.38 30.94 12.98
C GLY A 458 0.52 29.72 12.66
N PHE A 459 0.23 29.47 11.38
CA PHE A 459 -0.52 28.30 10.95
C PHE A 459 0.35 27.04 10.98
N GLN A 460 1.64 27.12 10.63
CA GLN A 460 2.58 26.00 10.78
C GLN A 460 2.62 25.51 12.23
N LYS A 461 2.73 26.41 13.21
CA LYS A 461 2.67 26.06 14.62
C LYS A 461 1.38 25.31 14.99
N TYR A 462 0.24 25.69 14.40
CA TYR A 462 -1.02 24.99 14.59
C TYR A 462 -0.97 23.56 14.03
N LEU A 463 -0.40 23.37 12.84
CA LEU A 463 -0.21 22.05 12.22
C LEU A 463 0.71 21.17 13.07
N ASP A 464 1.86 21.70 13.49
CA ASP A 464 2.85 20.98 14.30
C ASP A 464 2.25 20.56 15.66
N THR A 465 1.47 21.44 16.29
CA THR A 465 0.79 21.15 17.57
C THR A 465 -0.26 20.03 17.43
N ARG A 466 -0.78 19.81 16.22
CA ARG A 466 -1.83 18.83 15.95
C ARG A 466 -1.31 17.57 15.23
N GLY A 467 -0.06 17.57 14.76
CA GLY A 467 0.48 16.51 13.91
C GLY A 467 -0.28 16.38 12.59
N TYR A 468 -0.73 17.49 12.01
CA TYR A 468 -1.52 17.48 10.79
C TYR A 468 -0.67 17.62 9.53
N HIS A 469 -0.91 16.73 8.57
CA HIS A 469 -0.26 16.69 7.27
C HIS A 469 -1.29 16.96 6.16
N LEU A 470 -1.63 18.23 5.99
CA LEU A 470 -2.72 18.64 5.11
C LEU A 470 -2.27 18.71 3.65
N LEU A 471 -3.12 18.21 2.74
CA LEU A 471 -2.99 18.42 1.30
C LEU A 471 -3.94 19.53 0.85
N THR A 472 -3.71 20.15 -0.31
CA THR A 472 -4.74 20.94 -0.98
C THR A 472 -5.79 20.01 -1.60
N PRO A 473 -7.02 20.48 -1.90
CA PRO A 473 -7.99 19.68 -2.66
C PRO A 473 -7.44 19.13 -3.98
N ALA A 474 -6.67 19.95 -4.72
CA ALA A 474 -6.02 19.53 -5.96
C ALA A 474 -4.97 18.42 -5.72
N ASN A 475 -4.20 18.51 -4.64
CA ASN A 475 -3.22 17.46 -4.31
C ASN A 475 -3.91 16.17 -3.86
N TYR A 476 -5.05 16.24 -3.16
CA TYR A 476 -5.86 15.05 -2.88
C TYR A 476 -6.27 14.32 -4.17
N ALA A 477 -6.79 15.06 -5.16
CA ALA A 477 -7.12 14.47 -6.46
C ALA A 477 -5.89 13.89 -7.15
N LYS A 478 -4.77 14.62 -7.14
CA LYS A 478 -3.50 14.16 -7.72
C LYS A 478 -3.00 12.86 -7.07
N THR A 479 -3.07 12.73 -5.74
CA THR A 479 -2.62 11.51 -5.04
C THR A 479 -3.41 10.28 -5.49
N PHE A 480 -4.74 10.41 -5.71
CA PHE A 480 -5.53 9.31 -6.29
C PHE A 480 -5.10 8.96 -7.72
N VAL A 481 -4.81 9.96 -8.55
CA VAL A 481 -4.29 9.73 -9.91
C VAL A 481 -2.92 9.06 -9.88
N ASP A 482 -2.04 9.46 -8.96
CA ASP A 482 -0.69 8.90 -8.82
C ASP A 482 -0.73 7.40 -8.44
N VAL A 483 -1.73 6.95 -7.65
CA VAL A 483 -1.95 5.51 -7.35
C VAL A 483 -2.77 4.80 -8.44
N GLY A 484 -3.08 5.50 -9.53
CA GLY A 484 -3.61 4.97 -10.78
C GLY A 484 -5.13 4.92 -10.89
N PHE A 485 -5.87 5.77 -10.18
CA PHE A 485 -7.24 6.09 -10.58
C PHE A 485 -7.23 6.96 -11.85
N GLU A 486 -8.25 6.83 -12.69
CA GLU A 486 -8.41 7.71 -13.86
C GLU A 486 -8.77 9.12 -13.41
N ALA A 487 -8.19 10.15 -14.03
CA ALA A 487 -8.36 11.54 -13.58
C ALA A 487 -9.84 11.99 -13.63
N GLU A 488 -10.60 11.51 -14.60
CA GLU A 488 -12.01 11.78 -14.80
C GLU A 488 -12.90 11.10 -13.73
N SER A 489 -12.37 10.09 -13.04
CA SER A 489 -13.06 9.35 -11.99
C SER A 489 -12.86 9.93 -10.58
N VAL A 490 -12.08 11.02 -10.47
CA VAL A 490 -11.71 11.66 -9.21
C VAL A 490 -12.26 13.08 -9.16
N GLU A 491 -13.04 13.40 -8.12
CA GLU A 491 -13.57 14.74 -7.86
C GLU A 491 -13.14 15.18 -6.46
N ALA A 492 -12.42 16.29 -6.34
CA ALA A 492 -12.05 16.88 -5.06
C ALA A 492 -12.67 18.27 -4.92
N LYS A 493 -13.67 18.39 -4.04
CA LYS A 493 -14.42 19.62 -3.82
C LYS A 493 -13.91 20.38 -2.59
N ASP A 494 -13.49 21.61 -2.80
CA ASP A 494 -13.25 22.56 -1.70
C ASP A 494 -14.60 22.97 -1.08
N CYS A 495 -14.76 22.66 0.20
CA CYS A 495 -15.96 22.85 1.00
C CYS A 495 -15.76 23.89 2.12
N ALA A 496 -14.82 24.83 1.98
CA ALA A 496 -14.50 25.85 3.00
C ALA A 496 -15.74 26.57 3.58
N LEU A 497 -16.61 27.10 2.70
CA LEU A 497 -17.78 27.88 3.14
C LEU A 497 -18.82 27.00 3.85
N TRP A 498 -19.06 25.80 3.31
CA TRP A 498 -19.95 24.83 3.94
C TRP A 498 -19.43 24.42 5.34
N TYR A 499 -18.11 24.20 5.47
CA TYR A 499 -17.47 23.92 6.75
C TYR A 499 -17.63 25.08 7.75
N CYS A 500 -17.51 26.33 7.29
CA CYS A 500 -17.76 27.51 8.14
C CYS A 500 -19.22 27.59 8.61
N GLU A 501 -20.19 27.34 7.72
CA GLU A 501 -21.61 27.35 8.06
C GLU A 501 -21.94 26.28 9.09
N ILE A 502 -21.44 25.05 8.90
CA ILE A 502 -21.75 23.96 9.83
C ILE A 502 -21.06 24.15 11.17
N SER A 503 -19.79 24.60 11.17
CA SER A 503 -19.07 24.95 12.39
C SER A 503 -19.80 26.06 13.17
N ARG A 504 -20.38 27.04 12.47
CA ARG A 504 -21.18 28.10 13.09
C ARG A 504 -22.47 27.54 13.73
N LYS A 505 -23.21 26.70 13.00
CA LYS A 505 -24.42 26.05 13.55
C LYS A 505 -24.13 25.24 14.81
N GLU A 506 -23.03 24.49 14.83
CA GLU A 506 -22.64 23.66 15.97
C GLU A 506 -22.39 24.49 17.23
N ILE A 507 -21.60 25.56 17.11
CA ILE A 507 -21.31 26.40 18.27
C ILE A 507 -22.54 27.20 18.71
N ASP A 508 -23.33 27.74 17.77
CA ASP A 508 -24.55 28.49 18.09
C ASP A 508 -25.57 27.61 18.86
N ARG A 509 -25.63 26.30 18.54
CA ARG A 509 -26.47 25.32 19.25
C ARG A 509 -26.06 25.13 20.72
N ILE A 510 -24.77 25.25 21.05
CA ILE A 510 -24.26 25.12 22.42
C ILE A 510 -24.34 26.47 23.18
N LEU A 511 -24.21 27.59 22.45
CA LEU A 511 -24.34 28.93 23.01
C LEU A 511 -25.80 29.24 23.39
N ALA A 512 -26.77 28.80 22.59
CA ALA A 512 -28.18 28.98 22.87
C ALA A 512 -28.66 28.14 24.07
N PRO A 513 -29.58 28.64 24.91
CA PRO A 513 -30.22 27.82 25.95
C PRO A 513 -30.97 26.63 25.35
N GLY A 514 -30.79 25.44 25.91
CA GLY A 514 -31.50 24.23 25.48
C GLY A 514 -30.72 22.94 25.72
N ALA A 515 -31.28 21.83 25.26
CA ALA A 515 -30.80 20.48 25.58
C ALA A 515 -29.32 20.22 25.22
N ALA A 516 -28.81 20.81 24.13
CA ALA A 516 -27.41 20.68 23.74
C ALA A 516 -26.46 21.41 24.71
N ARG A 517 -26.84 22.62 25.15
CA ARG A 517 -26.11 23.35 26.18
C ARG A 517 -26.16 22.63 27.52
N ASP A 518 -27.34 22.14 27.90
CA ASP A 518 -27.53 21.40 29.16
C ASP A 518 -26.68 20.12 29.18
N ALA A 519 -26.64 19.39 28.06
CA ALA A 519 -25.80 18.20 27.91
C ALA A 519 -24.30 18.54 27.97
N PHE A 520 -23.87 19.64 27.36
CA PHE A 520 -22.48 20.10 27.43
C PHE A 520 -22.09 20.52 28.85
N LEU A 521 -22.94 21.30 29.53
CA LEU A 521 -22.71 21.79 30.89
C LEU A 521 -22.82 20.70 31.98
N ALA A 522 -23.38 19.52 31.66
CA ALA A 522 -23.49 18.41 32.61
C ALA A 522 -22.14 18.06 33.28
N ASN A 523 -21.01 18.26 32.57
CA ASN A 523 -19.66 18.03 33.08
C ASN A 523 -18.69 19.21 32.84
N LYS A 524 -19.21 20.41 32.53
CA LYS A 524 -18.42 21.58 32.12
C LYS A 524 -18.94 22.86 32.74
N SER A 525 -18.12 23.91 32.66
CA SER A 525 -18.47 25.26 33.12
C SER A 525 -18.84 26.18 31.97
N ASP A 526 -19.49 27.31 32.28
CA ASP A 526 -19.70 28.38 31.28
C ASP A 526 -18.36 28.90 30.71
N GLU A 527 -17.27 28.86 31.48
CA GLU A 527 -15.92 29.18 31.00
C GLU A 527 -15.44 28.22 29.91
N ASP A 528 -15.84 26.94 29.97
CA ASP A 528 -15.52 25.97 28.93
C ASP A 528 -16.31 26.20 27.65
N VAL A 529 -17.52 26.76 27.75
CA VAL A 529 -18.31 27.19 26.58
C VAL A 529 -17.61 28.35 25.87
N GLU A 530 -17.13 29.35 26.62
CA GLU A 530 -16.36 30.47 26.05
C GLU A 530 -15.06 29.99 25.37
N LYS A 531 -14.36 29.03 25.98
CA LYS A 531 -13.17 28.39 25.37
C LYS A 531 -13.53 27.66 24.08
N LEU A 532 -14.63 26.91 24.07
CA LEU A 532 -15.10 26.19 22.89
C LEU A 532 -15.48 27.17 21.76
N GLU A 533 -16.20 28.24 22.09
CA GLU A 533 -16.56 29.29 21.13
C GLU A 533 -15.31 29.88 20.47
N LYS A 534 -14.30 30.22 21.26
CA LYS A 534 -13.04 30.74 20.74
C LYS A 534 -12.37 29.73 19.79
N VAL A 535 -12.33 28.45 20.13
CA VAL A 535 -11.76 27.40 19.26
C VAL A 535 -12.50 27.32 17.92
N TYR A 536 -13.82 27.38 17.94
CA TYR A 536 -14.64 27.38 16.73
C TYR A 536 -14.42 28.63 15.87
N LEU A 537 -14.43 29.81 16.50
CA LEU A 537 -14.16 31.08 15.83
C LEU A 537 -12.77 31.11 15.21
N ASP A 538 -11.75 30.59 15.89
CA ASP A 538 -10.39 30.50 15.36
C ASP A 538 -10.34 29.60 14.11
N LYS A 539 -11.02 28.43 14.14
CA LYS A 539 -11.12 27.53 12.98
C LYS A 539 -11.84 28.20 11.79
N ILE A 540 -12.96 28.87 12.06
CA ILE A 540 -13.73 29.61 11.04
C ILE A 540 -12.86 30.73 10.44
N ASN A 541 -12.18 31.52 11.27
CA ASN A 541 -11.33 32.62 10.82
C ASN A 541 -10.10 32.15 10.03
N MET A 542 -9.48 31.03 10.39
CA MET A 542 -8.42 30.41 9.58
C MET A 542 -8.96 29.96 8.21
N THR A 543 -10.19 29.44 8.17
CA THR A 543 -10.83 28.99 6.93
C THR A 543 -11.19 30.17 6.03
N LEU A 544 -11.84 31.21 6.56
CA LEU A 544 -12.22 32.42 5.82
C LEU A 544 -11.01 33.21 5.28
N ARG A 545 -9.86 33.14 5.95
CA ARG A 545 -8.61 33.75 5.48
C ARG A 545 -7.81 32.89 4.51
N GLY A 546 -8.30 31.67 4.23
CA GLY A 546 -7.70 30.74 3.27
C GLY A 546 -6.47 29.99 3.78
N ASP A 547 -6.18 30.00 5.09
CA ASP A 547 -5.05 29.22 5.65
C ASP A 547 -5.37 27.71 5.61
N ARG A 548 -6.60 27.35 6.01
CA ARG A 548 -7.13 25.98 5.95
C ARG A 548 -8.41 25.92 5.12
N SER A 549 -8.80 24.72 4.72
CA SER A 549 -10.11 24.42 4.14
C SER A 549 -10.61 23.04 4.61
N TYR A 550 -11.71 22.58 4.03
CA TYR A 550 -12.30 21.26 4.19
C TYR A 550 -12.51 20.67 2.79
N VAL A 551 -12.12 19.42 2.56
CA VAL A 551 -12.30 18.75 1.27
C VAL A 551 -13.31 17.60 1.40
N MET A 552 -14.14 17.44 0.40
CA MET A 552 -14.84 16.19 0.13
C MET A 552 -14.31 15.66 -1.19
N VAL A 553 -13.59 14.54 -1.16
CA VAL A 553 -13.02 13.91 -2.35
C VAL A 553 -13.68 12.55 -2.59
N THR A 554 -14.03 12.29 -3.84
CA THR A 554 -14.49 10.99 -4.30
C THR A 554 -13.59 10.45 -5.41
N ALA A 555 -13.36 9.14 -5.41
CA ALA A 555 -12.65 8.45 -6.48
C ALA A 555 -13.39 7.15 -6.81
N THR A 556 -13.65 6.87 -8.10
CA THR A 556 -14.30 5.63 -8.53
C THR A 556 -13.27 4.70 -9.14
N LYS A 557 -13.18 3.44 -8.69
CA LYS A 557 -12.30 2.46 -9.35
C LYS A 557 -12.94 2.09 -10.68
N THR A 558 -12.49 2.70 -11.76
CA THR A 558 -12.93 2.33 -13.11
C THR A 558 -12.51 0.89 -13.39
N GLN A 559 -13.36 0.15 -14.10
CA GLN A 559 -12.90 -1.10 -14.68
C GLN A 559 -11.85 -0.77 -15.72
N ASN A 560 -10.65 -1.31 -15.56
CA ASN A 560 -9.60 -1.15 -16.55
C ASN A 560 -10.12 -1.71 -17.88
N LEU A 561 -10.50 -0.80 -18.80
CA LEU A 561 -11.09 -1.16 -20.08
C LEU A 561 -10.15 -2.07 -20.88
N PHE A 562 -8.83 -1.92 -20.72
CA PHE A 562 -7.85 -2.82 -21.33
C PHE A 562 -7.95 -4.26 -20.81
N THR A 563 -8.21 -4.45 -19.51
CA THR A 563 -8.38 -5.80 -18.92
C THR A 563 -9.63 -6.47 -19.49
N LYS A 564 -10.76 -5.76 -19.53
CA LYS A 564 -12.00 -6.28 -20.13
C LYS A 564 -11.87 -6.55 -21.63
N ARG A 565 -11.16 -5.68 -22.35
CA ARG A 565 -10.82 -5.92 -23.77
C ARG A 565 -9.98 -7.18 -23.93
N LYS A 566 -9.06 -7.43 -23.01
CA LYS A 566 -8.25 -8.65 -23.01
C LYS A 566 -9.13 -9.87 -22.77
N GLU A 567 -10.03 -9.84 -21.78
CA GLU A 567 -10.99 -10.93 -21.51
C GLU A 567 -11.83 -11.27 -22.75
N VAL A 568 -12.44 -10.27 -23.40
CA VAL A 568 -13.23 -10.48 -24.63
C VAL A 568 -12.37 -11.05 -25.76
N CYS A 569 -11.15 -10.53 -25.94
CA CYS A 569 -10.22 -11.00 -26.97
C CYS A 569 -9.79 -12.45 -26.75
N ASP A 570 -9.41 -12.80 -25.52
CA ASP A 570 -8.98 -14.15 -25.14
C ASP A 570 -10.13 -15.15 -25.23
N ALA A 571 -11.34 -14.77 -24.78
CA ALA A 571 -12.54 -15.59 -24.89
C ALA A 571 -12.89 -15.88 -26.35
N TYR A 572 -12.85 -14.87 -27.23
CA TYR A 572 -13.09 -15.05 -28.67
C TYR A 572 -12.06 -15.98 -29.33
N LYS A 573 -10.79 -15.88 -28.94
CA LYS A 573 -9.75 -16.82 -29.40
C LYS A 573 -10.00 -18.24 -28.89
N THR A 574 -10.40 -18.38 -27.63
CA THR A 574 -10.68 -19.68 -27.00
C THR A 574 -11.86 -20.40 -27.67
N VAL A 575 -12.96 -19.70 -27.97
CA VAL A 575 -14.09 -20.33 -28.69
C VAL A 575 -13.71 -20.73 -30.13
N SER A 576 -12.80 -20.00 -30.77
CA SER A 576 -12.23 -20.40 -32.06
C SER A 576 -11.38 -21.66 -31.94
N GLU A 577 -10.47 -21.73 -30.95
CA GLU A 577 -9.63 -22.91 -30.71
C GLU A 577 -10.45 -24.18 -30.43
N LYS A 578 -11.63 -24.03 -29.81
CA LYS A 578 -12.61 -25.10 -29.59
C LYS A 578 -13.45 -25.45 -30.82
N ASN A 579 -13.25 -24.79 -31.95
CA ASN A 579 -14.04 -24.89 -33.19
C ASN A 579 -15.53 -24.56 -32.99
N PHE A 580 -15.86 -23.67 -32.05
CA PHE A 580 -17.22 -23.19 -31.87
C PHE A 580 -17.56 -22.03 -32.81
N ILE A 581 -16.55 -21.39 -33.40
CA ILE A 581 -16.68 -20.37 -34.43
C ILE A 581 -15.56 -20.55 -35.46
N MET A 582 -15.70 -19.91 -36.63
CA MET A 582 -14.67 -19.90 -37.67
C MET A 582 -14.51 -18.48 -38.25
N SER A 583 -13.27 -18.06 -38.54
CA SER A 583 -12.94 -16.79 -39.20
C SER A 583 -13.53 -15.54 -38.51
N CYS A 584 -14.67 -15.02 -39.00
CA CYS A 584 -15.34 -13.83 -38.46
C CYS A 584 -16.74 -14.14 -37.92
N ASP A 585 -17.06 -15.42 -37.74
CA ASP A 585 -18.38 -15.87 -37.29
C ASP A 585 -18.49 -15.75 -35.76
N GLY A 586 -19.73 -15.56 -35.27
CA GLY A 586 -19.99 -15.39 -33.85
C GLY A 586 -19.46 -14.05 -33.31
N ASN A 587 -19.65 -13.83 -32.02
CA ASN A 587 -19.19 -12.62 -31.35
C ASN A 587 -19.20 -12.79 -29.83
N VAL A 588 -18.31 -12.07 -29.16
CA VAL A 588 -18.20 -12.07 -27.69
C VAL A 588 -18.32 -10.63 -27.21
N SER A 589 -19.04 -10.42 -26.12
CA SER A 589 -19.14 -9.12 -25.49
C SER A 589 -19.11 -9.21 -23.97
N CYS A 590 -18.66 -8.14 -23.32
CA CYS A 590 -18.80 -7.94 -21.88
C CYS A 590 -19.37 -6.56 -21.59
N ARG A 591 -20.30 -6.49 -20.63
CA ARG A 591 -20.88 -5.24 -20.15
C ARG A 591 -19.79 -4.38 -19.53
N VAL A 592 -19.79 -3.07 -19.79
CA VAL A 592 -18.91 -2.11 -19.08
C VAL A 592 -19.71 -1.44 -17.98
N ASP A 593 -20.88 -0.92 -18.33
CA ASP A 593 -21.83 -0.28 -17.42
C ASP A 593 -23.27 -0.49 -17.91
N GLU A 594 -24.25 0.21 -17.32
CA GLU A 594 -25.66 0.11 -17.71
C GLU A 594 -25.94 0.57 -19.16
N ASN A 595 -25.10 1.44 -19.69
CA ASN A 595 -25.28 2.14 -20.96
C ASN A 595 -24.28 1.73 -22.06
N SER A 596 -23.23 0.98 -21.72
CA SER A 596 -22.16 0.62 -22.65
C SER A 596 -21.60 -0.79 -22.44
N PHE A 597 -21.03 -1.35 -23.51
CA PHE A 597 -20.38 -2.66 -23.49
C PHE A 597 -19.24 -2.76 -24.51
N LEU A 598 -18.32 -3.69 -24.27
CA LEU A 598 -17.27 -4.07 -25.20
C LEU A 598 -17.74 -5.25 -26.03
N ILE A 599 -17.49 -5.24 -27.34
CA ILE A 599 -17.86 -6.34 -28.25
C ILE A 599 -16.77 -6.54 -29.30
N THR A 600 -16.62 -7.78 -29.78
CA THR A 600 -15.75 -8.07 -30.92
C THR A 600 -16.08 -7.16 -32.13
N PRO A 601 -15.05 -6.68 -32.85
CA PRO A 601 -15.23 -5.73 -33.94
C PRO A 601 -15.79 -6.40 -35.20
N SER A 602 -16.44 -5.62 -36.05
CA SER A 602 -16.97 -6.09 -37.33
C SER A 602 -15.84 -6.42 -38.31
N GLY A 603 -15.77 -7.68 -38.76
CA GLY A 603 -14.97 -8.10 -39.92
C GLY A 603 -13.46 -8.22 -39.69
N VAL A 604 -13.01 -8.28 -38.42
CA VAL A 604 -11.62 -8.57 -38.08
C VAL A 604 -11.48 -10.08 -37.86
N VAL A 605 -10.55 -10.71 -38.58
CA VAL A 605 -10.27 -12.14 -38.43
C VAL A 605 -9.58 -12.44 -37.10
N ILE A 606 -9.77 -13.66 -36.58
CA ILE A 606 -9.27 -14.09 -35.26
C ILE A 606 -7.75 -13.88 -35.13
N GLU A 607 -6.98 -14.16 -36.19
CA GLU A 607 -5.51 -14.05 -36.21
C GLU A 607 -5.02 -12.60 -36.05
N GLU A 608 -5.84 -11.63 -36.44
CA GLU A 608 -5.52 -10.21 -36.34
C GLU A 608 -6.13 -9.56 -35.09
N LEU A 609 -6.89 -10.29 -34.29
CA LEU A 609 -7.58 -9.73 -33.13
C LEU A 609 -6.61 -9.48 -31.97
N GLU A 610 -6.63 -8.24 -31.48
CA GLU A 610 -5.87 -7.77 -30.32
C GLU A 610 -6.83 -7.05 -29.36
N PRO A 611 -6.54 -6.98 -28.04
CA PRO A 611 -7.38 -6.27 -27.08
C PRO A 611 -7.69 -4.82 -27.49
N SER A 612 -6.71 -4.13 -28.08
CA SER A 612 -6.85 -2.76 -28.61
C SER A 612 -7.90 -2.63 -29.74
N LYS A 613 -8.28 -3.73 -30.40
CA LYS A 613 -9.22 -3.77 -31.52
C LYS A 613 -10.65 -4.14 -31.13
N ILE A 614 -10.88 -4.56 -29.88
CA ILE A 614 -12.24 -4.73 -29.35
C ILE A 614 -12.97 -3.39 -29.48
N ALA A 615 -14.27 -3.39 -29.79
CA ALA A 615 -15.02 -2.16 -29.94
C ALA A 615 -15.73 -1.81 -28.62
N HIS A 616 -15.64 -0.55 -28.17
CA HIS A 616 -16.51 -0.02 -27.12
C HIS A 616 -17.67 0.76 -27.76
N CYS A 617 -18.91 0.38 -27.44
CA CYS A 617 -20.09 1.06 -27.95
C CYS A 617 -21.18 1.21 -26.89
N ASP A 618 -22.10 2.15 -27.15
CA ASP A 618 -23.32 2.31 -26.36
C ASP A 618 -24.37 1.22 -26.68
N ASN A 619 -25.47 1.21 -25.93
CA ASN A 619 -26.61 0.30 -26.16
C ASN A 619 -27.32 0.49 -27.51
N ASN A 620 -27.00 1.54 -28.27
CA ASN A 620 -27.50 1.77 -29.63
C ASN A 620 -26.51 1.30 -30.72
N GLY A 621 -25.36 0.76 -30.34
CA GLY A 621 -24.29 0.32 -31.24
C GLY A 621 -23.47 1.47 -31.81
N ILE A 622 -23.54 2.65 -31.21
CA ILE A 622 -22.69 3.79 -31.57
C ILE A 622 -21.34 3.60 -30.88
N ALA A 623 -20.30 3.43 -31.69
CA ALA A 623 -18.92 3.33 -31.22
C ALA A 623 -18.46 4.67 -30.62
N PHE A 624 -17.71 4.63 -29.52
CA PHE A 624 -17.10 5.83 -28.95
C PHE A 624 -15.99 6.39 -29.87
N PRO A 625 -15.60 7.67 -29.73
CA PRO A 625 -14.57 8.27 -30.59
C PRO A 625 -13.24 7.50 -30.54
N GLY A 626 -12.70 7.14 -31.71
CA GLY A 626 -11.44 6.40 -31.84
C GLY A 626 -11.58 4.87 -31.75
N GLU A 627 -12.78 4.35 -31.49
CA GLU A 627 -13.05 2.92 -31.40
C GLU A 627 -13.22 2.25 -32.77
N TYR A 628 -13.01 0.93 -32.79
CA TYR A 628 -13.36 0.10 -33.94
C TYR A 628 -14.87 0.00 -34.11
N LYS A 629 -15.29 -0.31 -35.35
CA LYS A 629 -16.71 -0.57 -35.64
C LYS A 629 -17.16 -1.85 -34.90
N PRO A 630 -18.21 -1.80 -34.05
CA PRO A 630 -18.72 -2.98 -33.34
C PRO A 630 -19.30 -4.00 -34.33
N SER A 631 -19.44 -5.26 -33.87
CA SER A 631 -20.10 -6.34 -34.62
C SER A 631 -21.43 -5.89 -35.23
N SER A 632 -21.75 -6.40 -36.42
CA SER A 632 -23.07 -6.21 -37.05
C SER A 632 -24.23 -6.74 -36.20
N GLU A 633 -23.94 -7.57 -35.19
CA GLU A 633 -24.92 -8.18 -34.30
C GLU A 633 -24.94 -7.56 -32.91
N PHE A 634 -24.38 -6.36 -32.72
CA PHE A 634 -24.43 -5.65 -31.44
C PHE A 634 -25.86 -5.57 -30.86
N ALA A 635 -26.88 -5.46 -31.72
CA ALA A 635 -28.28 -5.34 -31.31
C ALA A 635 -28.76 -6.58 -30.54
N LEU A 636 -28.22 -7.76 -30.84
CA LEU A 636 -28.48 -9.01 -30.14
C LEU A 636 -28.03 -8.92 -28.68
N HIS A 637 -26.78 -8.48 -28.47
CA HIS A 637 -26.18 -8.31 -27.16
C HIS A 637 -26.87 -7.19 -26.36
N ALA A 638 -27.12 -6.04 -26.99
CA ALA A 638 -27.80 -4.91 -26.36
C ALA A 638 -29.22 -5.28 -25.89
N SER A 639 -29.97 -6.06 -26.68
CA SER A 639 -31.31 -6.54 -26.32
C SER A 639 -31.29 -7.45 -25.09
N ILE A 640 -30.30 -8.33 -25.00
CA ILE A 640 -30.11 -9.24 -23.85
C ILE A 640 -29.68 -8.44 -22.62
N TYR A 641 -28.65 -7.60 -22.74
CA TYR A 641 -28.18 -6.78 -21.63
C TYR A 641 -29.26 -5.86 -21.05
N LYS A 642 -30.17 -5.36 -21.89
CA LYS A 642 -31.31 -4.58 -21.45
C LYS A 642 -32.36 -5.42 -20.71
N ALA A 643 -32.61 -6.66 -21.15
CA ALA A 643 -33.59 -7.55 -20.53
C ALA A 643 -33.07 -8.25 -19.27
N ARG A 644 -31.74 -8.43 -19.16
CA ARG A 644 -31.06 -9.20 -18.12
C ARG A 644 -29.95 -8.39 -17.45
N PRO A 645 -30.27 -7.58 -16.42
CA PRO A 645 -29.28 -6.83 -15.65
C PRO A 645 -28.25 -7.71 -14.94
N ASP A 646 -28.61 -8.97 -14.66
CA ASP A 646 -27.75 -9.98 -14.04
C ASP A 646 -26.67 -10.54 -14.99
N VAL A 647 -26.78 -10.29 -16.30
CA VAL A 647 -25.83 -10.77 -17.30
C VAL A 647 -24.73 -9.73 -17.55
N ASN A 648 -23.47 -10.14 -17.46
CA ASN A 648 -22.30 -9.29 -17.74
C ASN A 648 -21.42 -9.79 -18.89
N ALA A 649 -21.62 -11.01 -19.38
CA ALA A 649 -20.93 -11.52 -20.56
C ALA A 649 -21.86 -12.34 -21.45
N ILE A 650 -21.65 -12.25 -22.76
CA ILE A 650 -22.43 -12.95 -23.77
C ILE A 650 -21.46 -13.54 -24.81
N VAL A 651 -21.64 -14.82 -25.12
CA VAL A 651 -20.89 -15.52 -26.16
C VAL A 651 -21.89 -16.03 -27.20
N HIS A 652 -21.74 -15.55 -28.42
CA HIS A 652 -22.45 -16.04 -29.60
C HIS A 652 -21.56 -17.04 -30.35
N ILE A 653 -22.02 -18.28 -30.44
CA ILE A 653 -21.30 -19.40 -31.06
C ILE A 653 -22.06 -20.00 -32.24
N HIS A 654 -21.30 -20.67 -33.10
CA HIS A 654 -21.74 -21.46 -34.26
C HIS A 654 -21.30 -22.92 -34.15
N SER A 655 -21.29 -23.46 -32.93
CA SER A 655 -20.81 -24.81 -32.64
C SER A 655 -21.67 -25.89 -33.32
N VAL A 656 -21.04 -26.99 -33.72
CA VAL A 656 -21.57 -27.94 -34.71
C VAL A 656 -22.91 -28.53 -34.29
N TYR A 657 -23.04 -29.01 -33.05
CA TYR A 657 -24.24 -29.70 -32.61
C TYR A 657 -25.36 -28.73 -32.22
N ALA A 658 -25.02 -27.59 -31.61
CA ALA A 658 -25.98 -26.51 -31.35
C ALA A 658 -26.60 -26.01 -32.67
N CYS A 659 -25.76 -25.76 -33.70
CA CYS A 659 -26.21 -25.40 -35.05
C CYS A 659 -27.07 -26.50 -35.67
N ALA A 660 -26.71 -27.78 -35.54
CA ALA A 660 -27.49 -28.89 -36.08
C ALA A 660 -28.91 -28.94 -35.51
N LEU A 661 -29.05 -28.80 -34.19
CA LEU A 661 -30.37 -28.72 -33.54
C LEU A 661 -31.14 -27.47 -33.96
N ALA A 662 -30.47 -26.33 -34.04
CA ALA A 662 -31.06 -25.07 -34.47
C ALA A 662 -31.57 -25.11 -35.92
N CYS A 663 -30.84 -25.75 -36.84
CA CYS A 663 -31.29 -26.00 -38.21
C CYS A 663 -32.53 -26.90 -38.27
N CYS A 664 -32.66 -27.85 -37.33
CA CYS A 664 -33.85 -28.67 -37.18
C CYS A 664 -34.97 -27.98 -36.39
N ARG A 665 -34.75 -26.77 -35.87
CA ARG A 665 -35.67 -26.03 -34.98
C ARG A 665 -36.06 -26.82 -33.74
N LEU A 666 -35.14 -27.66 -33.24
CA LEU A 666 -35.35 -28.47 -32.06
C LEU A 666 -34.90 -27.70 -30.82
N PRO A 667 -35.74 -27.58 -29.78
CA PRO A 667 -35.26 -27.18 -28.47
C PRO A 667 -34.39 -28.29 -27.88
N LEU A 668 -33.58 -27.95 -26.88
CA LEU A 668 -32.81 -28.93 -26.10
C LEU A 668 -33.54 -29.19 -24.77
N PRO A 669 -34.18 -30.35 -24.60
CA PRO A 669 -34.83 -30.75 -23.35
C PRO A 669 -33.80 -31.28 -22.34
N PRO A 670 -34.14 -31.38 -21.05
CA PRO A 670 -33.27 -31.90 -20.00
C PRO A 670 -33.21 -33.44 -20.05
N ALA A 671 -32.75 -33.98 -21.18
CA ALA A 671 -32.51 -35.40 -21.39
C ALA A 671 -31.25 -35.90 -20.65
N HIS A 672 -30.40 -34.98 -20.23
CA HIS A 672 -29.25 -35.19 -19.36
C HIS A 672 -29.24 -34.06 -18.32
N TYR A 673 -28.84 -34.37 -17.07
CA TYR A 673 -29.04 -33.49 -15.92
C TYR A 673 -28.33 -32.13 -16.09
N ALA A 674 -27.18 -32.10 -16.75
CA ALA A 674 -26.40 -30.88 -16.94
C ALA A 674 -27.11 -29.82 -17.80
N VAL A 675 -28.15 -30.19 -18.57
CA VAL A 675 -29.00 -29.19 -19.26
C VAL A 675 -29.70 -28.28 -18.24
N CYS A 676 -30.01 -28.76 -17.04
CA CYS A 676 -30.69 -27.97 -16.01
C CYS A 676 -29.90 -26.72 -15.61
N GLU A 677 -28.57 -26.78 -15.63
CA GLU A 677 -27.71 -25.62 -15.36
C GLU A 677 -27.75 -24.54 -16.45
N LEU A 678 -28.24 -24.89 -17.65
CA LEU A 678 -28.49 -23.92 -18.74
C LEU A 678 -29.89 -23.29 -18.65
N LEU A 679 -30.75 -23.80 -17.77
CA LEU A 679 -32.09 -23.28 -17.54
C LEU A 679 -32.07 -22.22 -16.45
N GLY A 680 -33.01 -21.29 -16.52
CA GLY A 680 -33.18 -20.29 -15.48
C GLY A 680 -33.75 -20.89 -14.19
N PRO A 681 -33.68 -20.17 -13.06
CA PRO A 681 -34.27 -20.63 -11.81
C PRO A 681 -35.79 -20.82 -11.97
N PHE A 682 -36.29 -21.95 -11.44
CA PHE A 682 -37.71 -22.25 -11.37
C PHE A 682 -38.23 -21.95 -9.97
N ASP A 683 -39.36 -21.25 -9.90
CA ASP A 683 -40.08 -21.06 -8.64
C ASP A 683 -40.89 -22.33 -8.32
N PHE A 684 -40.33 -23.17 -7.44
CA PHE A 684 -40.97 -24.39 -6.94
C PHE A 684 -41.82 -24.16 -5.69
N SER A 685 -41.94 -22.91 -5.20
CA SER A 685 -42.76 -22.62 -4.03
C SER A 685 -44.24 -22.85 -4.34
N SER A 686 -44.94 -23.59 -3.48
CA SER A 686 -46.39 -23.71 -3.58
C SER A 686 -47.03 -22.38 -3.14
N PRO A 687 -48.08 -21.87 -3.81
CA PRO A 687 -48.71 -20.64 -3.41
C PRO A 687 -49.47 -20.85 -2.09
N GLU A 688 -48.84 -20.53 -0.97
CA GLU A 688 -49.55 -20.31 0.29
C GLU A 688 -50.29 -18.96 0.22
N GLY A 689 -51.58 -19.01 -0.14
CA GLY A 689 -52.54 -17.94 0.15
C GLY A 689 -52.38 -16.63 -0.62
N GLY A 690 -52.81 -16.57 -1.89
CA GLY A 690 -53.00 -15.32 -2.62
C GLY A 690 -53.66 -15.51 -3.99
N SER A 691 -54.60 -14.64 -4.36
CA SER A 691 -55.57 -14.83 -5.45
C SER A 691 -55.05 -14.72 -6.90
N THR A 692 -53.76 -14.97 -7.14
CA THR A 692 -53.20 -15.20 -8.48
C THR A 692 -52.28 -16.40 -8.40
N ALA A 693 -52.81 -17.60 -8.61
CA ALA A 693 -52.03 -18.83 -8.61
C ALA A 693 -50.93 -18.74 -9.69
N LYS A 694 -49.66 -18.62 -9.28
CA LYS A 694 -48.53 -18.89 -10.17
C LYS A 694 -48.63 -20.36 -10.60
N LYS A 695 -48.75 -20.60 -11.90
CA LYS A 695 -48.79 -21.95 -12.47
C LYS A 695 -47.42 -22.60 -12.29
N MET A 696 -47.38 -23.79 -11.70
CA MET A 696 -46.15 -24.57 -11.58
C MET A 696 -45.57 -24.84 -12.97
N PRO A 697 -44.25 -24.64 -13.19
CA PRO A 697 -43.64 -24.81 -14.50
C PRO A 697 -43.82 -26.25 -15.01
N SER A 698 -44.08 -26.38 -16.31
CA SER A 698 -44.16 -27.67 -16.99
C SER A 698 -42.82 -28.05 -17.59
N ILE A 699 -42.65 -29.32 -17.96
CA ILE A 699 -41.41 -29.77 -18.62
C ILE A 699 -41.19 -29.08 -19.98
N GLU A 700 -42.26 -28.62 -20.63
CA GLU A 700 -42.20 -27.83 -21.87
C GLU A 700 -41.62 -26.43 -21.64
N ASP A 701 -41.73 -25.91 -20.42
CA ASP A 701 -41.14 -24.63 -20.01
C ASP A 701 -39.65 -24.78 -19.64
N ALA A 702 -39.23 -26.00 -19.28
CA ALA A 702 -37.89 -26.34 -18.81
C ALA A 702 -36.98 -26.86 -19.95
N VAL A 703 -36.90 -26.10 -21.04
CA VAL A 703 -36.05 -26.43 -22.20
C VAL A 703 -35.17 -25.24 -22.58
N VAL A 704 -34.00 -25.51 -23.16
CA VAL A 704 -33.26 -24.48 -23.90
C VAL A 704 -34.00 -24.28 -25.24
N ARG A 705 -34.62 -23.11 -25.38
CA ARG A 705 -35.53 -22.80 -26.51
C ARG A 705 -34.76 -22.61 -27.81
N CYS A 706 -35.44 -22.86 -28.92
CA CYS A 706 -34.97 -22.45 -30.25
C CYS A 706 -35.78 -21.23 -30.73
N ALA A 707 -35.16 -20.06 -30.71
CA ALA A 707 -35.74 -18.81 -31.17
C ALA A 707 -36.04 -18.87 -32.70
N PRO A 708 -37.14 -18.25 -33.17
CA PRO A 708 -37.45 -18.14 -34.59
C PRO A 708 -36.35 -17.49 -35.42
N TYR A 709 -36.25 -17.88 -36.70
CA TYR A 709 -35.26 -17.32 -37.62
C TYR A 709 -35.64 -15.90 -38.04
N HIS A 710 -34.66 -15.01 -37.98
CA HIS A 710 -34.64 -13.72 -38.66
C HIS A 710 -33.22 -13.47 -39.20
N THR A 711 -33.09 -12.59 -40.18
CA THR A 711 -31.77 -12.26 -40.75
C THR A 711 -30.83 -11.71 -39.68
N TYR A 712 -29.57 -12.17 -39.69
CA TYR A 712 -28.50 -11.69 -38.81
C TYR A 712 -28.38 -10.16 -38.82
N GLY A 713 -27.99 -9.58 -37.68
CA GLY A 713 -27.94 -8.12 -37.48
C GLY A 713 -29.28 -7.37 -37.48
N SER A 714 -30.42 -8.06 -37.62
CA SER A 714 -31.74 -7.41 -37.55
C SER A 714 -32.25 -7.22 -36.11
N LYS A 715 -33.01 -6.15 -35.87
CA LYS A 715 -33.69 -5.93 -34.59
C LYS A 715 -34.68 -7.05 -34.25
N ALA A 716 -35.32 -7.63 -35.26
CA ALA A 716 -36.25 -8.74 -35.07
C ALA A 716 -35.54 -9.99 -34.51
N LEU A 717 -34.34 -10.31 -35.00
CA LEU A 717 -33.52 -11.39 -34.43
C LEU A 717 -33.17 -11.12 -32.97
N ALA A 718 -32.75 -9.89 -32.66
CA ALA A 718 -32.41 -9.48 -31.30
C ALA A 718 -33.59 -9.59 -30.31
N GLU A 719 -34.80 -9.23 -30.75
CA GLU A 719 -36.02 -9.33 -29.95
C GLU A 719 -36.41 -10.79 -29.70
N VAL A 720 -36.52 -11.61 -30.75
CA VAL A 720 -36.95 -13.01 -30.58
C VAL A 720 -35.92 -13.85 -29.82
N THR A 721 -34.64 -13.53 -29.94
CA THR A 721 -33.57 -14.25 -29.22
C THR A 721 -33.56 -13.88 -27.74
N SER A 722 -33.68 -12.58 -27.41
CA SER A 722 -33.79 -12.12 -26.02
C SER A 722 -35.03 -12.71 -25.34
N ASN A 723 -36.17 -12.72 -26.03
CA ASN A 723 -37.40 -13.37 -25.55
C ASN A 723 -37.26 -14.90 -25.41
N GLY A 724 -36.56 -15.54 -26.35
CA GLY A 724 -36.30 -16.99 -26.31
C GLY A 724 -35.38 -17.39 -25.15
N LEU A 725 -34.36 -16.57 -24.88
CA LEU A 725 -33.48 -16.71 -23.72
C LEU A 725 -34.28 -16.61 -22.43
N GLY A 726 -35.08 -15.54 -22.27
CA GLY A 726 -35.83 -15.31 -21.04
C GLY A 726 -34.90 -15.35 -19.82
N ASN A 727 -35.20 -16.24 -18.86
CA ASN A 727 -34.37 -16.44 -17.67
C ASN A 727 -33.28 -17.51 -17.86
N ASN A 728 -33.23 -18.22 -19.00
CA ASN A 728 -32.23 -19.26 -19.24
C ASN A 728 -30.83 -18.64 -19.42
N HIS A 729 -29.82 -19.51 -19.37
CA HIS A 729 -28.43 -19.17 -19.66
C HIS A 729 -28.02 -19.47 -21.11
N ALA A 730 -28.89 -20.12 -21.88
CA ALA A 730 -28.68 -20.44 -23.29
C ALA A 730 -29.96 -20.33 -24.12
N VAL A 731 -29.79 -20.01 -25.41
CA VAL A 731 -30.85 -20.07 -26.43
C VAL A 731 -30.26 -20.47 -27.79
N LEU A 732 -30.93 -21.39 -28.47
CA LEU A 732 -30.63 -21.74 -29.87
C LEU A 732 -31.32 -20.75 -30.81
N MET A 733 -30.75 -20.45 -31.96
CA MET A 733 -31.33 -19.55 -32.97
C MET A 733 -31.54 -20.30 -34.28
N ALA A 734 -32.79 -20.50 -34.68
CA ALA A 734 -33.13 -21.37 -35.80
C ALA A 734 -32.36 -21.01 -37.07
N ASN A 735 -31.71 -21.98 -37.72
CA ASN A 735 -30.85 -21.80 -38.90
C ASN A 735 -29.71 -20.76 -38.76
N HIS A 736 -29.26 -20.48 -37.54
CA HIS A 736 -28.22 -19.49 -37.29
C HIS A 736 -27.11 -20.07 -36.40
N GLY A 737 -27.30 -20.06 -35.08
CA GLY A 737 -26.30 -20.48 -34.11
C GLY A 737 -26.89 -20.54 -32.71
N ALA A 738 -26.10 -20.23 -31.69
CA ALA A 738 -26.57 -20.16 -30.32
C ALA A 738 -25.99 -18.97 -29.55
N ILE A 739 -26.71 -18.56 -28.52
CA ILE A 739 -26.27 -17.56 -27.55
C ILE A 739 -26.21 -18.21 -26.18
N VAL A 740 -25.12 -17.95 -25.47
CA VAL A 740 -24.99 -18.25 -24.04
C VAL A 740 -24.62 -16.99 -23.27
N VAL A 741 -25.01 -16.94 -22.00
CA VAL A 741 -24.81 -15.78 -21.12
C VAL A 741 -24.22 -16.20 -19.78
N GLY A 742 -23.54 -15.27 -19.11
CA GLY A 742 -22.99 -15.46 -17.77
C GLY A 742 -22.98 -14.18 -16.94
N VAL A 743 -22.88 -14.37 -15.62
CA VAL A 743 -22.65 -13.30 -14.65
C VAL A 743 -21.24 -12.70 -14.78
N ASP A 744 -20.34 -13.44 -15.44
CA ASP A 744 -19.00 -13.06 -15.86
C ASP A 744 -18.60 -13.85 -17.13
N MET A 745 -17.40 -13.58 -17.67
CA MET A 745 -16.90 -14.21 -18.89
C MET A 745 -16.66 -15.72 -18.72
N ASP A 746 -16.13 -16.15 -17.57
CA ASP A 746 -15.80 -17.55 -17.31
C ASP A 746 -17.07 -18.42 -17.30
N TYR A 747 -18.13 -17.95 -16.64
CA TYR A 747 -19.42 -18.63 -16.61
C TYR A 747 -20.07 -18.68 -18.00
N ALA A 748 -19.94 -17.61 -18.81
CA ALA A 748 -20.43 -17.61 -20.18
C ALA A 748 -19.68 -18.61 -21.08
N MET A 749 -18.36 -18.70 -20.93
CA MET A 749 -17.51 -19.67 -21.64
C MET A 749 -17.83 -21.11 -21.22
N TYR A 750 -18.02 -21.34 -19.93
CA TYR A 750 -18.44 -22.62 -19.39
C TYR A 750 -19.79 -23.07 -19.97
N ASN A 751 -20.76 -22.16 -20.04
CA ASN A 751 -22.06 -22.43 -20.66
C ASN A 751 -21.95 -22.70 -22.17
N ALA A 752 -21.00 -22.10 -22.88
CA ALA A 752 -20.75 -22.38 -24.30
C ALA A 752 -20.32 -23.84 -24.51
N GLU A 753 -19.35 -24.31 -23.71
CA GLU A 753 -18.85 -25.69 -23.78
C GLU A 753 -19.93 -26.70 -23.40
N ARG A 754 -20.66 -26.39 -22.33
CA ARG A 754 -21.77 -27.21 -21.89
C ARG A 754 -22.86 -27.31 -22.94
N LEU A 755 -23.30 -26.18 -23.49
CA LEU A 755 -24.37 -26.19 -24.50
C LEU A 755 -24.00 -27.10 -25.67
N GLU A 756 -22.77 -26.99 -26.19
CA GLU A 756 -22.34 -27.83 -27.30
C GLU A 756 -22.30 -29.32 -26.91
N ARG A 757 -21.79 -29.64 -25.71
CA ARG A 757 -21.75 -31.01 -25.18
C ARG A 757 -23.14 -31.62 -25.03
N GLU A 758 -24.08 -30.87 -24.46
CA GLU A 758 -25.45 -31.33 -24.25
C GLU A 758 -26.22 -31.45 -25.57
N CYS A 759 -25.97 -30.54 -26.52
CA CYS A 759 -26.48 -30.66 -27.89
C CYS A 759 -25.95 -31.92 -28.58
N GLU A 760 -24.66 -32.26 -28.42
CA GLU A 760 -24.07 -33.49 -28.94
C GLU A 760 -24.77 -34.73 -28.38
N ILE A 761 -24.90 -34.80 -27.05
CA ILE A 761 -25.53 -35.93 -26.35
C ILE A 761 -26.97 -36.10 -26.85
N TYR A 762 -27.74 -35.01 -26.90
CA TYR A 762 -29.12 -35.06 -27.37
C TYR A 762 -29.21 -35.47 -28.83
N TRP A 763 -28.38 -34.90 -29.71
CA TRP A 763 -28.32 -35.28 -31.12
C TRP A 763 -28.01 -36.77 -31.30
N ARG A 764 -27.03 -37.32 -30.56
CA ARG A 764 -26.72 -38.76 -30.58
C ARG A 764 -27.86 -39.60 -30.05
N THR A 765 -28.55 -39.14 -29.01
CA THR A 765 -29.73 -39.82 -28.43
C THR A 765 -30.87 -39.88 -29.46
N LEU A 766 -31.07 -38.84 -30.26
CA LEU A 766 -32.06 -38.86 -31.35
C LEU A 766 -31.73 -39.92 -32.41
N GLN A 767 -30.46 -40.24 -32.65
CA GLN A 767 -30.08 -41.35 -33.56
C GLN A 767 -30.45 -42.73 -33.00
N MET A 768 -30.66 -42.84 -31.68
CA MET A 768 -31.01 -44.08 -30.99
C MET A 768 -32.53 -44.26 -30.81
N GLN A 769 -33.37 -43.43 -31.45
CA GLN A 769 -34.83 -43.49 -31.30
C GLN A 769 -35.46 -44.87 -31.57
N MET A 770 -34.83 -45.67 -32.43
CA MET A 770 -35.26 -47.06 -32.69
C MET A 770 -35.10 -47.99 -31.47
N VAL A 771 -34.22 -47.63 -30.52
CA VAL A 771 -34.05 -48.29 -29.22
C VAL A 771 -35.03 -47.72 -28.19
N GLY A 772 -35.27 -46.41 -28.24
CA GLY A 772 -36.29 -45.71 -27.45
C GLY A 772 -36.19 -44.20 -27.57
N PRO A 773 -37.28 -43.45 -27.33
CA PRO A 773 -37.25 -41.98 -27.39
C PRO A 773 -36.41 -41.40 -26.24
N PRO A 774 -35.85 -40.18 -26.40
CA PRO A 774 -35.28 -39.43 -25.29
C PRO A 774 -36.30 -39.32 -24.14
N LYS A 775 -35.82 -39.47 -22.90
CA LYS A 775 -36.65 -39.34 -21.69
C LYS A 775 -36.12 -38.17 -20.87
N PRO A 776 -36.72 -36.97 -21.02
CA PRO A 776 -36.36 -35.83 -20.20
C PRO A 776 -36.62 -36.11 -18.71
N LEU A 777 -35.85 -35.47 -17.85
CA LEU A 777 -36.14 -35.42 -16.42
C LEU A 777 -37.53 -34.85 -16.16
N THR A 778 -38.17 -35.32 -15.10
CA THR A 778 -39.41 -34.76 -14.58
C THR A 778 -39.12 -33.48 -13.79
N MET A 779 -40.13 -32.61 -13.63
CA MET A 779 -39.97 -31.38 -12.82
C MET A 779 -39.58 -31.67 -11.37
N GLN A 780 -39.98 -32.84 -10.84
CA GLN A 780 -39.57 -33.27 -9.50
C GLN A 780 -38.07 -33.59 -9.47
N GLU A 781 -37.56 -34.34 -10.44
CA GLU A 781 -36.12 -34.67 -10.53
C GLU A 781 -35.27 -33.40 -10.74
N ILE A 782 -35.75 -32.41 -11.49
CA ILE A 782 -35.08 -31.11 -11.64
C ILE A 782 -35.03 -30.35 -10.29
N ASN A 783 -36.13 -30.35 -9.54
CA ASN A 783 -36.17 -29.73 -8.21
C ASN A 783 -35.24 -30.44 -7.22
N ASP A 784 -35.18 -31.77 -7.27
CA ASP A 784 -34.30 -32.56 -6.41
C ASP A 784 -32.82 -32.32 -6.74
N LEU A 785 -32.48 -32.11 -8.02
CA LEU A 785 -31.15 -31.71 -8.46
C LEU A 785 -30.75 -30.34 -7.88
N HIS A 786 -31.62 -29.32 -8.00
CA HIS A 786 -31.33 -27.99 -7.46
C HIS A 786 -31.05 -28.02 -5.95
N LYS A 787 -31.76 -28.86 -5.18
CA LYS A 787 -31.49 -29.04 -3.74
C LYS A 787 -30.19 -29.76 -3.47
N ALA A 788 -29.82 -30.72 -4.31
CA ALA A 788 -28.54 -31.43 -4.17
C ALA A 788 -27.37 -30.48 -4.43
N ASP A 789 -27.50 -29.58 -5.40
CA ASP A 789 -26.47 -28.58 -5.76
C ASP A 789 -26.19 -27.61 -4.60
N GLU A 790 -27.18 -27.27 -3.76
CA GLU A 790 -26.97 -26.45 -2.55
C GLU A 790 -25.94 -27.06 -1.56
N THR A 791 -25.73 -28.37 -1.63
CA THR A 791 -24.81 -29.12 -0.74
C THR A 791 -23.60 -29.69 -1.49
N TYR A 792 -23.50 -29.41 -2.79
CA TYR A 792 -22.48 -29.99 -3.67
C TYR A 792 -21.24 -29.11 -3.75
N GLY A 793 -20.08 -29.69 -3.45
CA GLY A 793 -18.79 -28.99 -3.46
C GLY A 793 -17.90 -29.42 -2.29
N GLN A 794 -16.67 -28.91 -2.24
CA GLN A 794 -15.83 -29.05 -1.05
C GLN A 794 -16.12 -27.87 -0.13
N GLU A 795 -16.39 -28.14 1.16
CA GLU A 795 -16.17 -27.13 2.19
C GLU A 795 -14.67 -26.85 2.23
N HIS A 796 -14.27 -25.58 2.15
CA HIS A 796 -12.87 -25.22 2.39
C HIS A 796 -12.44 -25.81 3.74
N PRO A 797 -11.27 -26.47 3.83
CA PRO A 797 -10.78 -26.94 5.12
C PRO A 797 -10.73 -25.74 6.06
N GLN A 798 -11.49 -25.78 7.16
CA GLN A 798 -11.30 -24.82 8.24
C GLN A 798 -9.82 -24.90 8.63
N GLU A 799 -9.14 -23.75 8.65
CA GLU A 799 -7.82 -23.66 9.27
C GLU A 799 -7.95 -24.26 10.67
N VAL A 800 -7.13 -25.29 10.92
CA VAL A 800 -7.04 -25.93 12.21
C VAL A 800 -6.59 -24.85 13.19
N SER A 801 -7.47 -24.43 14.09
CA SER A 801 -7.09 -23.56 15.19
C SER A 801 -5.98 -24.24 16.00
N ASP A 802 -4.99 -23.45 16.42
CA ASP A 802 -3.80 -23.85 17.18
C ASP A 802 -4.09 -24.36 18.62
N GLU A 803 -5.22 -25.04 18.85
CA GLU A 803 -5.57 -25.60 20.16
C GLU A 803 -5.23 -27.10 20.32
N VAL A 804 -4.60 -27.76 19.35
CA VAL A 804 -4.25 -29.19 19.46
C VAL A 804 -2.76 -29.47 19.70
N THR A 805 -1.88 -28.48 19.60
CA THR A 805 -0.42 -28.64 19.85
C THR A 805 -0.01 -28.62 21.33
N ALA A 806 -0.95 -28.61 22.28
CA ALA A 806 -0.66 -28.67 23.71
C ALA A 806 -0.71 -30.08 24.35
N SER A 807 -1.00 -31.15 23.58
CA SER A 807 -1.22 -32.50 24.15
C SER A 807 -0.16 -33.57 23.85
N LEU A 808 0.97 -33.23 23.20
CA LEU A 808 1.98 -34.22 22.78
C LEU A 808 3.37 -34.10 23.42
N HIS A 809 3.53 -33.32 24.50
CA HIS A 809 4.80 -33.22 25.24
C HIS A 809 4.65 -33.46 26.75
N THR A 810 4.05 -34.58 27.14
CA THR A 810 4.28 -35.20 28.46
C THR A 810 4.15 -36.72 28.34
N ASP A 811 5.20 -37.40 27.87
CA ASP A 811 5.57 -38.75 28.35
C ASP A 811 6.81 -39.25 27.61
N SER A 812 7.98 -38.93 28.17
CA SER A 812 9.18 -39.75 27.99
C SER A 812 10.16 -39.51 29.14
N SER A 813 9.79 -39.99 30.32
CA SER A 813 10.74 -40.30 31.39
C SER A 813 10.38 -41.66 31.97
N GLU A 814 10.87 -42.74 31.37
CA GLU A 814 11.20 -43.98 32.09
C GLU A 814 12.06 -44.91 31.19
N SER A 815 13.16 -45.39 31.80
CA SER A 815 14.22 -46.33 31.38
C SER A 815 15.22 -45.89 30.30
#